data_AF-A0A522ATI3-F1
#
_entry.id   AF-A0A522ATI3-F1
#
_cell.length_a   1.000
_cell.length_b   1.000
_cell.length_c   1.000
_cell.angle_alpha   90.00
_cell.angle_beta   90.00
_cell.angle_gamma   90.00
#
_symmetry.space_group_name_H-M   'P 1'
#
loop_
_entity.id
_entity.type
_entity.pdbx_description
1 polymer ?
#
loop_
_entity_poly.entity_id
_entity_poly.type
_entity_poly.pdbx_seq_one_letter_code
_entity_poly.pdbx_strand_id
1 'polypeptide(L)'
;MKTLAVAILWHLHQPYYTDPLTRTAPLPWVRLHAVKGYYDMGVLLEEHPEARVTVNLTPSLLYQLQELADGTVTDVFWTHASRPAADLSEAERFFILRHFFSANWDTMIRPHDRYYSLLMQRGMHPRDEEWPRIASRFSVQDLLDLQVWHNLAWCGHRALARFPQLRELLAKGRQFSESDKQAVLATQREILDGIIPLYRRLQERDQVELTTTPFFHPILPLLIDTDSARRSRPDSALPQRFAHPEDAEAQIRKALDFHETTFGRRPVGLWPSEGSVCPELVPILAKLGIRWAATDEGVLARSVDHWERDAMLYRPYRAQVDGEDVALLFRDRELSDAVGFTYSRNRPDASVADFCARLQAIADRSTEARPLVSVILDGENPWEHYPDGGEGFLRGLYASLASGVGRDVRFQTVTPGRDLDEQPPVARLERLHTGSWINADLKIWLGHVEDNDAWDRVGKTRRFLCTREESGEVPAAALRAAWDELYAAEGSDWFWWYGDEFDTDHKALFDQIFRMHLANVHRLAGAEVPEFLKVPVLRQVSRMDIREPRALIAPALDGIVTDFYEWQGAGYVDGRPPLSSMHTQREFFSRVYFGFSLEQFYLRLDPLPPNEAADDGLTDVHVQFLEPTPAKLVFRLDLPDPPQVTLWLSPDGTSFTPARSFDTIRRKKVIELAAPFKELGLHAGMRVQFVVTVMQGDIELDRIPAQQPLAFTVPDQTFEGAMWKV
;
A
#
# COMPACT_ATOMS: atom_id res chain seq x y z
N MET A 1 46.32 -12.59 -11.45
CA MET A 1 45.07 -11.87 -11.72
C MET A 1 44.16 -12.07 -10.51
N LYS A 2 43.80 -10.99 -9.81
CA LYS A 2 42.92 -11.06 -8.63
C LYS A 2 41.50 -11.35 -9.10
N THR A 3 40.72 -12.17 -8.38
CA THR A 3 39.31 -12.40 -8.71
C THR A 3 38.45 -11.54 -7.82
N LEU A 4 37.45 -10.86 -8.39
CA LEU A 4 36.40 -10.15 -7.66
C LEU A 4 35.06 -10.81 -7.97
N ALA A 5 34.36 -11.21 -6.91
CA ALA A 5 33.03 -11.77 -7.00
C ALA A 5 31.97 -10.65 -6.96
N VAL A 6 30.95 -10.75 -7.82
CA VAL A 6 29.84 -9.80 -7.90
C VAL A 6 28.55 -10.56 -7.65
N ALA A 7 27.90 -10.31 -6.51
CA ALA A 7 26.59 -10.83 -6.18
C ALA A 7 25.54 -9.76 -6.49
N ILE A 8 24.84 -9.91 -7.62
CA ILE A 8 23.74 -9.02 -8.00
C ILE A 8 22.44 -9.61 -7.47
N LEU A 9 21.67 -8.82 -6.71
CA LEU A 9 20.34 -9.16 -6.21
C LEU A 9 19.33 -8.14 -6.74
N TRP A 10 18.43 -8.61 -7.61
CA TRP A 10 17.29 -7.84 -8.09
C TRP A 10 16.07 -8.14 -7.22
N HIS A 11 15.58 -7.14 -6.48
CA HIS A 11 14.39 -7.25 -5.66
C HIS A 11 13.15 -6.83 -6.46
N LEU A 12 12.22 -7.76 -6.67
CA LEU A 12 10.98 -7.55 -7.43
C LEU A 12 9.79 -7.63 -6.49
N HIS A 13 9.08 -6.52 -6.33
CA HIS A 13 8.08 -6.38 -5.31
C HIS A 13 6.88 -5.51 -5.73
N GLN A 14 5.71 -5.96 -5.30
CA GLN A 14 4.50 -5.14 -5.29
C GLN A 14 3.74 -5.39 -3.98
N PRO A 15 3.16 -4.33 -3.37
CA PRO A 15 2.19 -4.47 -2.29
C PRO A 15 1.04 -5.38 -2.71
N TYR A 16 0.37 -6.01 -1.74
CA TYR A 16 -0.84 -6.79 -2.02
C TYR A 16 -2.02 -5.84 -2.26
N TYR A 17 -2.31 -5.53 -3.52
CA TYR A 17 -3.37 -4.58 -3.88
C TYR A 17 -4.77 -5.20 -3.90
N THR A 18 -4.84 -6.53 -4.02
CA THR A 18 -6.09 -7.26 -4.21
C THR A 18 -6.99 -7.14 -2.98
N ASP A 19 -8.25 -6.75 -3.20
CA ASP A 19 -9.32 -7.04 -2.24
C ASP A 19 -9.89 -8.43 -2.56
N PRO A 20 -9.64 -9.47 -1.74
CA PRO A 20 -10.08 -10.82 -2.05
C PRO A 20 -11.60 -11.01 -1.91
N LEU A 21 -12.30 -10.09 -1.25
CA LEU A 21 -13.75 -10.15 -1.12
C LEU A 21 -14.43 -9.70 -2.43
N THR A 22 -13.93 -8.65 -3.06
CA THR A 22 -14.44 -8.15 -4.35
C THR A 22 -13.75 -8.77 -5.55
N ARG A 23 -12.58 -9.39 -5.34
CA ARG A 23 -11.68 -9.94 -6.38
C ARG A 23 -11.21 -8.90 -7.38
N THR A 24 -10.91 -7.70 -6.89
CA THR A 24 -10.43 -6.59 -7.71
C THR A 24 -9.14 -6.01 -7.14
N ALA A 25 -8.24 -5.60 -8.02
CA ALA A 25 -7.08 -4.79 -7.65
C ALA A 25 -7.30 -3.35 -8.19
N PRO A 26 -7.18 -2.30 -7.36
CA PRO A 26 -7.38 -0.92 -7.82
C PRO A 26 -6.24 -0.41 -8.70
N LEU A 27 -5.05 -1.01 -8.59
CA LEU A 27 -3.83 -0.57 -9.28
C LEU A 27 -3.32 -1.64 -10.26
N PRO A 28 -2.68 -1.22 -11.38
CA PRO A 28 -2.30 -2.14 -12.45
C PRO A 28 -0.83 -2.59 -12.35
N TRP A 29 -0.11 -2.18 -11.31
CA TRP A 29 1.36 -2.25 -11.25
C TRP A 29 1.90 -3.66 -11.34
N VAL A 30 1.23 -4.64 -10.73
CA VAL A 30 1.59 -6.06 -10.90
C VAL A 30 1.59 -6.47 -12.38
N ARG A 31 0.55 -6.11 -13.14
CA ARG A 31 0.45 -6.43 -14.58
C ARG A 31 1.41 -5.61 -15.42
N LEU A 32 1.55 -4.32 -15.14
CA LEU A 32 2.35 -3.43 -15.98
C LEU A 32 3.86 -3.68 -15.80
N HIS A 33 4.33 -3.93 -14.58
CA HIS A 33 5.72 -4.38 -14.34
C HIS A 33 5.94 -5.86 -14.70
N ALA A 34 4.90 -6.70 -14.72
CA ALA A 34 5.02 -8.03 -15.33
C ALA A 34 5.47 -7.94 -16.79
N VAL A 35 4.84 -7.07 -17.57
CA VAL A 35 5.15 -6.91 -19.00
C VAL A 35 6.31 -5.95 -19.26
N LYS A 36 6.88 -5.31 -18.21
CA LYS A 36 8.07 -4.44 -18.24
C LYS A 36 8.98 -4.68 -17.04
N GLY A 37 10.24 -5.04 -17.26
CA GLY A 37 11.16 -5.32 -16.15
C GLY A 37 11.13 -6.80 -15.79
N TYR A 38 10.05 -7.33 -15.18
CA TYR A 38 10.04 -8.73 -14.73
C TYR A 38 10.27 -9.70 -15.91
N TYR A 39 9.46 -9.61 -16.96
CA TYR A 39 9.65 -10.44 -18.15
C TYR A 39 10.97 -10.14 -18.86
N ASP A 40 11.30 -8.86 -19.07
CA ASP A 40 12.48 -8.45 -19.82
C ASP A 40 13.79 -8.91 -19.19
N MET A 41 13.92 -8.76 -17.87
CA MET A 41 15.11 -9.17 -17.12
C MET A 41 15.29 -10.68 -17.14
N GLY A 42 14.22 -11.45 -16.94
CA GLY A 42 14.27 -12.91 -17.03
C GLY A 42 14.69 -13.39 -18.43
N VAL A 43 14.15 -12.76 -19.48
CA VAL A 43 14.50 -13.09 -20.87
C VAL A 43 15.94 -12.70 -21.21
N LEU A 44 16.41 -11.55 -20.75
CA LEU A 44 17.81 -11.15 -20.93
C LEU A 44 18.78 -12.14 -20.29
N LEU A 45 18.43 -12.72 -19.14
CA LEU A 45 19.24 -13.78 -18.54
C LEU A 45 19.29 -15.02 -19.44
N GLU A 46 18.20 -15.44 -20.09
CA GLU A 46 18.25 -16.55 -21.07
C GLU A 46 19.26 -16.29 -22.21
N GLU A 47 19.50 -15.01 -22.58
CA GLU A 47 20.48 -14.61 -23.61
C GLU A 47 21.94 -14.61 -23.08
N HIS A 48 22.16 -14.70 -21.76
CA HIS A 48 23.46 -14.66 -21.08
C HIS A 48 23.65 -15.84 -20.09
N PRO A 49 23.70 -17.10 -20.57
CA PRO A 49 23.71 -18.31 -19.73
C PRO A 49 24.90 -18.43 -18.76
N GLU A 50 25.96 -17.66 -18.98
CA GLU A 50 27.14 -17.58 -18.13
C GLU A 50 26.99 -16.63 -16.94
N ALA A 51 26.04 -15.69 -16.99
CA ALA A 51 25.77 -14.80 -15.88
C ALA A 51 25.11 -15.57 -14.72
N ARG A 52 25.49 -15.23 -13.49
CA ARG A 52 24.87 -15.74 -12.26
C ARG A 52 24.33 -14.57 -11.46
N VAL A 53 23.02 -14.56 -11.21
CA VAL A 53 22.37 -13.47 -10.46
C VAL A 53 21.38 -14.03 -9.47
N THR A 54 21.07 -13.24 -8.46
CA THR A 54 20.00 -13.53 -7.51
C THR A 54 18.79 -12.70 -7.88
N VAL A 55 17.62 -13.34 -7.88
CA VAL A 55 16.34 -12.66 -8.08
C VAL A 55 15.49 -12.94 -6.86
N ASN A 56 15.04 -11.89 -6.20
CA ASN A 56 14.07 -11.96 -5.13
C ASN A 56 12.70 -11.63 -5.72
N LEU A 57 11.81 -12.62 -5.75
CA LEU A 57 10.41 -12.44 -6.15
C LEU A 57 9.58 -12.54 -4.87
N THR A 58 9.02 -11.42 -4.43
CA THR A 58 8.24 -11.41 -3.18
C THR A 58 7.00 -12.31 -3.29
N PRO A 59 6.59 -12.99 -2.21
CA PRO A 59 5.40 -13.84 -2.23
C PRO A 59 4.12 -13.07 -2.59
N SER A 60 3.94 -11.84 -2.07
CA SER A 60 2.81 -10.97 -2.42
C SER A 60 2.72 -10.69 -3.92
N LEU A 61 3.85 -10.45 -4.59
CA LEU A 61 3.90 -10.26 -6.04
C LEU A 61 3.52 -11.55 -6.77
N LEU A 62 4.15 -12.67 -6.41
CA LEU A 62 3.91 -13.97 -7.05
C LEU A 62 2.46 -14.42 -6.89
N TYR A 63 1.86 -14.17 -5.73
CA TYR A 63 0.47 -14.49 -5.45
C TYR A 63 -0.49 -13.69 -6.35
N GLN A 64 -0.28 -12.37 -6.47
CA GLN A 64 -1.08 -11.54 -7.39
C GLN A 64 -0.86 -11.89 -8.87
N LEU A 65 0.37 -12.29 -9.26
CA LEU A 65 0.61 -12.77 -10.63
C LEU A 65 -0.22 -14.03 -10.92
N GLN A 66 -0.34 -14.95 -9.96
CA GLN A 66 -1.20 -16.13 -10.09
C GLN A 66 -2.68 -15.74 -10.18
N GLU A 67 -3.15 -14.85 -9.31
CA GLU A 67 -4.55 -14.36 -9.31
C GLU A 67 -4.95 -13.64 -10.62
N LEU A 68 -4.00 -12.93 -11.24
CA LEU A 68 -4.23 -12.26 -12.53
C LEU A 68 -4.14 -13.23 -13.72
N ALA A 69 -3.22 -14.19 -13.67
CA ALA A 69 -3.02 -15.19 -14.71
C ALA A 69 -4.21 -16.17 -14.81
N ASP A 70 -4.72 -16.65 -13.67
CA ASP A 70 -5.87 -17.54 -13.62
C ASP A 70 -7.22 -16.82 -13.85
N GLY A 71 -7.21 -15.49 -13.82
CA GLY A 71 -8.37 -14.63 -14.02
C GLY A 71 -9.33 -14.59 -12.83
N THR A 72 -8.88 -15.02 -11.64
CA THR A 72 -9.66 -14.89 -10.39
C THR A 72 -9.76 -13.45 -9.94
N VAL A 73 -8.76 -12.62 -10.23
CA VAL A 73 -8.73 -11.19 -9.96
C VAL A 73 -8.60 -10.41 -11.28
N THR A 74 -9.14 -9.20 -11.31
CA THR A 74 -8.94 -8.26 -12.42
C THR A 74 -8.60 -6.88 -11.87
N ASP A 75 -7.57 -6.25 -12.43
CA ASP A 75 -7.27 -4.86 -12.09
C ASP A 75 -8.25 -3.88 -12.76
N VAL A 76 -8.57 -2.78 -12.07
CA VAL A 76 -9.53 -1.78 -12.54
C VAL A 76 -9.11 -1.18 -13.90
N PHE A 77 -7.81 -1.01 -14.14
CA PHE A 77 -7.31 -0.49 -15.42
C PHE A 77 -7.55 -1.48 -16.56
N TRP A 78 -7.40 -2.78 -16.32
CA TRP A 78 -7.73 -3.82 -17.30
C TRP A 78 -9.21 -3.80 -17.67
N THR A 79 -10.09 -3.63 -16.69
CA THR A 79 -11.54 -3.49 -16.92
C THR A 79 -11.83 -2.33 -17.88
N HIS A 80 -11.27 -1.15 -17.60
CA HIS A 80 -11.45 0.02 -18.46
C HIS A 80 -10.72 -0.07 -19.81
N ALA A 81 -9.57 -0.74 -19.87
CA ALA A 81 -8.84 -0.96 -21.12
C ALA A 81 -9.60 -1.95 -22.03
N SER A 82 -10.25 -2.96 -21.47
CA SER A 82 -10.94 -4.01 -22.23
C SER A 82 -12.28 -3.52 -22.80
N ARG A 83 -12.91 -2.53 -22.17
CA ARG A 83 -14.19 -1.95 -22.61
C ARG A 83 -14.07 -1.34 -24.01
N PRO A 84 -14.99 -1.61 -24.97
CA PRO A 84 -14.98 -0.92 -26.26
C PRO A 84 -15.03 0.60 -26.08
N ALA A 85 -14.22 1.34 -26.82
CA ALA A 85 -14.10 2.80 -26.60
C ALA A 85 -15.42 3.55 -26.84
N ALA A 86 -16.28 3.01 -27.71
CA ALA A 86 -17.61 3.54 -28.01
C ALA A 86 -18.61 3.35 -26.85
N ASP A 87 -18.36 2.38 -25.97
CA ASP A 87 -19.27 1.95 -24.90
C ASP A 87 -18.83 2.43 -23.51
N LEU A 88 -17.83 3.31 -23.45
CA LEU A 88 -17.36 3.93 -22.22
C LEU A 88 -18.41 4.93 -21.71
N SER A 89 -18.86 4.72 -20.49
CA SER A 89 -19.63 5.72 -19.73
C SER A 89 -18.79 6.96 -19.44
N GLU A 90 -19.45 8.05 -19.03
CA GLU A 90 -18.76 9.29 -18.69
C GLU A 90 -17.72 9.11 -17.57
N ALA A 91 -18.06 8.37 -16.52
CA ALA A 91 -17.14 8.06 -15.42
C ALA A 91 -15.92 7.26 -15.89
N GLU A 92 -16.11 6.28 -16.78
CA GLU A 92 -15.01 5.50 -17.34
C GLU A 92 -14.13 6.34 -18.26
N ARG A 93 -14.70 7.29 -19.01
CA ARG A 93 -13.93 8.26 -19.81
C ARG A 93 -13.05 9.12 -18.91
N PHE A 94 -13.57 9.60 -17.78
CA PHE A 94 -12.78 10.36 -16.81
C PHE A 94 -11.66 9.51 -16.22
N PHE A 95 -11.96 8.26 -15.87
CA PHE A 95 -10.95 7.33 -15.37
C PHE A 95 -9.78 7.17 -16.33
N ILE A 96 -10.06 6.82 -17.60
CA ILE A 96 -8.96 6.60 -18.56
C ILE A 96 -8.20 7.89 -18.84
N LEU A 97 -8.88 9.02 -18.97
CA LEU A 97 -8.19 10.30 -19.18
C LEU A 97 -7.34 10.71 -17.99
N ARG A 98 -7.73 10.33 -16.77
CA ARG A 98 -6.95 10.57 -15.56
C ARG A 98 -5.73 9.67 -15.46
N HIS A 99 -5.91 8.37 -15.69
CA HIS A 99 -4.93 7.36 -15.28
C HIS A 99 -4.16 6.68 -16.42
N PHE A 100 -4.64 6.75 -17.66
CA PHE A 100 -3.97 6.04 -18.78
C PHE A 100 -2.71 6.77 -19.27
N PHE A 101 -2.29 7.83 -18.58
CA PHE A 101 -0.99 8.50 -18.73
C PHE A 101 -0.03 8.21 -17.56
N SER A 102 -0.36 7.26 -16.67
CA SER A 102 0.54 6.82 -15.60
C SER A 102 1.65 5.92 -16.16
N ALA A 103 2.67 6.60 -16.68
CA ALA A 103 3.92 6.08 -17.20
C ALA A 103 4.93 7.23 -17.21
N ASN A 104 6.24 6.97 -17.25
CA ASN A 104 7.21 8.05 -17.37
C ASN A 104 6.99 8.88 -18.66
N TRP A 105 6.70 10.18 -18.51
CA TRP A 105 6.34 11.02 -19.66
C TRP A 105 7.48 11.23 -20.64
N ASP A 106 8.74 11.25 -20.18
CA ASP A 106 9.88 11.56 -21.04
C ASP A 106 10.35 10.37 -21.86
N THR A 107 10.29 9.17 -21.31
CA THR A 107 10.81 7.94 -21.93
C THR A 107 9.73 7.04 -22.50
N MET A 108 8.47 7.12 -22.01
CA MET A 108 7.40 6.21 -22.42
C MET A 108 6.24 6.90 -23.15
N ILE A 109 6.05 8.21 -22.99
CA ILE A 109 4.95 8.94 -23.65
C ILE A 109 5.47 9.84 -24.78
N ARG A 110 6.38 10.76 -24.45
CA ARG A 110 6.94 11.76 -25.38
C ARG A 110 7.56 11.15 -26.64
N PRO A 111 8.22 9.96 -26.61
CA PRO A 111 8.76 9.35 -27.83
C PRO A 111 7.71 8.87 -28.82
N HIS A 112 6.42 8.87 -28.46
CA HIS A 112 5.32 8.40 -29.29
C HIS A 112 4.37 9.55 -29.63
N ASP A 113 4.51 10.12 -30.84
CA ASP A 113 3.80 11.31 -31.29
C ASP A 113 2.30 11.33 -30.95
N ARG A 114 1.61 10.21 -31.20
CA ARG A 114 0.18 10.13 -30.94
C ARG A 114 -0.13 10.09 -29.45
N TYR A 115 0.58 9.29 -28.67
CA TYR A 115 0.37 9.22 -27.23
C TYR A 115 0.65 10.57 -26.55
N TYR A 116 1.75 11.23 -26.94
CA TYR A 116 2.07 12.57 -26.47
C TYR A 116 1.02 13.61 -26.89
N SER A 117 0.49 13.54 -28.11
CA SER A 117 -0.59 14.44 -28.54
C SER A 117 -1.86 14.31 -27.69
N LEU A 118 -2.20 13.08 -27.27
CA LEU A 118 -3.34 12.83 -26.39
C LEU A 118 -3.11 13.39 -24.98
N LEU A 119 -1.88 13.30 -24.46
CA LEU A 119 -1.52 13.94 -23.20
C LEU A 119 -1.66 15.47 -23.28
N MET A 120 -1.18 16.08 -24.37
CA MET A 120 -1.34 17.52 -24.60
C MET A 120 -2.81 17.94 -24.73
N GLN A 121 -3.65 17.11 -25.36
CA GLN A 121 -5.09 17.34 -25.49
C GLN A 121 -5.81 17.26 -24.14
N ARG A 122 -5.38 16.35 -23.25
CA ARG A 122 -5.87 16.24 -21.86
C ARG A 122 -5.46 17.46 -21.03
N GLY A 123 -4.23 17.94 -21.24
CA GLY A 123 -3.55 18.92 -20.38
C GLY A 123 -2.64 18.23 -19.35
N MET A 124 -1.78 18.98 -18.67
CA MET A 124 -0.76 18.41 -17.76
C MET A 124 -1.26 18.27 -16.30
N HIS A 125 -2.06 19.22 -15.83
CA HIS A 125 -2.56 19.23 -14.45
C HIS A 125 -4.06 19.59 -14.44
N PRO A 126 -4.92 18.67 -14.92
CA PRO A 126 -6.36 18.90 -14.93
C PRO A 126 -6.91 18.97 -13.50
N ARG A 127 -7.75 19.96 -13.22
CA ARG A 127 -8.52 20.04 -11.96
C ARG A 127 -9.83 19.26 -12.11
N ASP A 128 -10.37 18.78 -11.00
CA ASP A 128 -11.54 17.89 -11.04
C ASP A 128 -12.78 18.51 -11.71
N GLU A 129 -13.00 19.81 -11.51
CA GLU A 129 -14.07 20.58 -12.18
C GLU A 129 -13.95 20.64 -13.72
N GLU A 130 -12.77 20.32 -14.27
CA GLU A 130 -12.49 20.43 -15.71
C GLU A 130 -12.79 19.14 -16.49
N TRP A 131 -13.00 18.01 -15.81
CA TRP A 131 -13.16 16.69 -16.44
C TRP A 131 -14.26 16.63 -17.52
N PRO A 132 -15.49 17.15 -17.30
CA PRO A 132 -16.53 17.14 -18.34
C PRO A 132 -16.09 17.86 -19.62
N ARG A 133 -15.44 19.02 -19.47
CA ARG A 133 -14.93 19.83 -20.58
C ARG A 133 -13.72 19.17 -21.27
N ILE A 134 -12.86 18.50 -20.52
CA ILE A 134 -11.71 17.78 -21.09
C ILE A 134 -12.23 16.59 -21.89
N ALA A 135 -13.09 15.76 -21.30
CA ALA A 135 -13.62 14.56 -21.95
C ALA A 135 -14.37 14.87 -23.25
N SER A 136 -15.12 15.99 -23.30
CA SER A 136 -15.85 16.40 -24.52
C SER A 136 -14.92 16.69 -25.71
N ARG A 137 -13.62 16.89 -25.49
CA ARG A 137 -12.62 17.11 -26.55
C ARG A 137 -12.13 15.81 -27.18
N PHE A 138 -12.37 14.66 -26.56
CA PHE A 138 -11.88 13.35 -27.01
C PHE A 138 -12.97 12.62 -27.80
N SER A 139 -12.64 12.24 -29.03
CA SER A 139 -13.45 11.35 -29.85
C SER A 139 -13.33 9.89 -29.39
N VAL A 140 -14.22 9.01 -29.86
CA VAL A 140 -14.11 7.56 -29.63
C VAL A 140 -12.75 7.02 -30.10
N GLN A 141 -12.24 7.50 -31.23
CA GLN A 141 -10.92 7.08 -31.74
C GLN A 141 -9.76 7.60 -30.86
N ASP A 142 -9.87 8.79 -30.26
CA ASP A 142 -8.86 9.28 -29.32
C ASP A 142 -8.79 8.41 -28.06
N LEU A 143 -9.96 7.99 -27.55
CA LEU A 143 -10.04 7.11 -26.38
C LEU A 143 -9.53 5.70 -26.71
N LEU A 144 -9.85 5.16 -27.89
CA LEU A 144 -9.32 3.88 -28.35
C LEU A 144 -7.81 3.93 -28.51
N ASP A 145 -7.28 4.99 -29.14
CA ASP A 145 -5.84 5.18 -29.26
C ASP A 145 -5.17 5.28 -27.89
N LEU A 146 -5.80 5.94 -26.91
CA LEU A 146 -5.31 6.04 -25.53
C LEU A 146 -5.31 4.69 -24.82
N GLN A 147 -6.38 3.89 -24.94
CA GLN A 147 -6.46 2.54 -24.37
C GLN A 147 -5.33 1.64 -24.87
N VAL A 148 -5.03 1.70 -26.17
CA VAL A 148 -3.95 0.93 -26.78
C VAL A 148 -2.59 1.47 -26.33
N TRP A 149 -2.36 2.78 -26.40
CA TRP A 149 -1.07 3.38 -26.06
C TRP A 149 -0.67 3.18 -24.61
N HIS A 150 -1.61 3.29 -23.68
CA HIS A 150 -1.35 2.98 -22.27
C HIS A 150 -0.74 1.59 -22.13
N ASN A 151 -1.40 0.56 -22.66
CA ASN A 151 -0.94 -0.81 -22.52
C ASN A 151 0.31 -1.12 -23.36
N LEU A 152 0.43 -0.54 -24.56
CA LEU A 152 1.54 -0.78 -25.47
C LEU A 152 2.85 -0.13 -24.99
N ALA A 153 2.81 1.08 -24.43
CA ALA A 153 4.00 1.76 -23.90
C ALA A 153 4.61 1.01 -22.70
N TRP A 154 3.76 0.31 -21.94
CA TRP A 154 4.21 -0.59 -20.89
C TRP A 154 4.83 -1.88 -21.41
N CYS A 155 4.63 -2.31 -22.66
CA CYS A 155 5.35 -3.49 -23.16
C CYS A 155 6.87 -3.27 -23.19
N GLY A 156 7.58 -4.17 -22.52
CA GLY A 156 9.02 -4.19 -22.36
C GLY A 156 9.83 -4.40 -23.65
N HIS A 157 11.13 -4.16 -23.59
CA HIS A 157 11.99 -4.22 -24.76
C HIS A 157 12.20 -5.67 -25.27
N ARG A 158 12.15 -6.68 -24.40
CA ARG A 158 12.10 -8.10 -24.81
C ARG A 158 10.71 -8.56 -25.19
N ALA A 159 9.67 -8.02 -24.57
CA ALA A 159 8.31 -8.24 -25.05
C ALA A 159 8.17 -7.80 -26.53
N LEU A 160 8.60 -6.58 -26.88
CA LEU A 160 8.61 -6.07 -28.26
C LEU A 160 9.51 -6.90 -29.21
N ALA A 161 10.58 -7.49 -28.68
CA ALA A 161 11.47 -8.35 -29.46
C ALA A 161 10.84 -9.72 -29.78
N ARG A 162 10.15 -10.33 -28.81
CA ARG A 162 9.58 -11.68 -28.90
C ARG A 162 8.19 -11.75 -29.53
N PHE A 163 7.41 -10.67 -29.47
CA PHE A 163 6.04 -10.62 -29.99
C PHE A 163 5.94 -9.66 -31.19
N PRO A 164 6.03 -10.17 -32.43
CA PRO A 164 6.01 -9.33 -33.64
C PRO A 164 4.78 -8.43 -33.74
N GLN A 165 3.62 -8.89 -33.29
CA GLN A 165 2.39 -8.09 -33.30
C GLN A 165 2.53 -6.78 -32.51
N LEU A 166 3.25 -6.77 -31.38
CA LEU A 166 3.44 -5.55 -30.60
C LEU A 166 4.31 -4.53 -31.36
N ARG A 167 5.32 -5.01 -32.09
CA ARG A 167 6.19 -4.16 -32.92
C ARG A 167 5.45 -3.56 -34.11
N GLU A 168 4.59 -4.34 -34.74
CA GLU A 168 3.72 -3.87 -35.82
C GLU A 168 2.77 -2.78 -35.32
N LEU A 169 2.19 -2.95 -34.13
CA LEU A 169 1.34 -1.92 -33.50
C LEU A 169 2.13 -0.68 -33.09
N LEU A 170 3.36 -0.84 -32.58
CA LEU A 170 4.24 0.27 -32.28
C LEU A 170 4.56 1.09 -33.56
N ALA A 171 4.81 0.41 -34.67
CA ALA A 171 5.05 1.04 -35.97
C ALA A 171 3.78 1.71 -36.54
N LYS A 172 2.59 1.12 -36.31
CA LYS A 172 1.29 1.70 -36.68
C LYS A 172 1.05 3.02 -35.95
N GLY A 173 1.31 3.05 -34.65
CA GLY A 173 1.40 4.25 -33.80
C GLY A 173 0.14 5.11 -33.62
N ARG A 174 -0.94 4.89 -34.38
CA ARG A 174 -2.22 5.64 -34.30
C ARG A 174 -3.34 4.92 -35.04
N GLN A 175 -4.57 5.40 -34.86
CA GLN A 175 -5.75 4.86 -35.55
C GLN A 175 -5.90 3.36 -35.30
N PHE A 176 -5.71 2.97 -34.05
CA PHE A 176 -5.83 1.58 -33.63
C PHE A 176 -7.28 1.12 -33.75
N SER A 177 -7.46 -0.16 -34.04
CA SER A 177 -8.76 -0.81 -34.01
C SER A 177 -8.99 -1.52 -32.67
N GLU A 178 -10.24 -1.92 -32.42
CA GLU A 178 -10.56 -2.79 -31.29
C GLU A 178 -9.80 -4.12 -31.35
N SER A 179 -9.53 -4.65 -32.55
CA SER A 179 -8.70 -5.87 -32.69
C SER A 179 -7.25 -5.64 -32.28
N ASP A 180 -6.68 -4.47 -32.58
CA ASP A 180 -5.33 -4.11 -32.14
C ASP A 180 -5.24 -4.06 -30.61
N LYS A 181 -6.25 -3.45 -29.97
CA LYS A 181 -6.37 -3.41 -28.52
C LYS A 181 -6.41 -4.82 -27.92
N GLN A 182 -7.25 -5.70 -28.47
CA GLN A 182 -7.31 -7.10 -28.01
C GLN A 182 -5.98 -7.83 -28.21
N ALA A 183 -5.23 -7.55 -29.29
CA ALA A 183 -3.92 -8.16 -29.52
C ALA A 183 -2.89 -7.73 -28.45
N VAL A 184 -2.87 -6.46 -28.04
CA VAL A 184 -2.00 -5.99 -26.95
C VAL A 184 -2.38 -6.69 -25.63
N LEU A 185 -3.67 -6.66 -25.27
CA LEU A 185 -4.16 -7.25 -24.02
C LEU A 185 -3.90 -8.76 -23.96
N ALA A 186 -4.18 -9.49 -25.06
CA ALA A 186 -3.89 -10.91 -25.15
C ALA A 186 -2.38 -11.22 -24.98
N THR A 187 -1.51 -10.40 -25.56
CA THR A 187 -0.06 -10.57 -25.40
C THR A 187 0.38 -10.31 -23.95
N GLN A 188 -0.21 -9.33 -23.26
CA GLN A 188 0.08 -9.10 -21.85
C GLN A 188 -0.32 -10.29 -20.98
N ARG A 189 -1.46 -10.93 -21.27
CA ARG A 189 -1.90 -12.16 -20.58
C ARG A 189 -0.93 -13.32 -20.83
N GLU A 190 -0.50 -13.51 -22.08
CA GLU A 190 0.50 -14.54 -22.41
C GLU A 190 1.83 -14.32 -21.66
N ILE A 191 2.25 -13.06 -21.48
CA ILE A 191 3.45 -12.74 -20.69
C ILE A 191 3.24 -13.06 -19.21
N LEU A 192 2.10 -12.68 -18.62
CA LEU A 192 1.77 -12.98 -17.23
C LEU A 192 1.87 -14.49 -16.95
N ASP A 193 1.26 -15.31 -17.80
CA ASP A 193 1.30 -16.78 -17.71
C ASP A 193 2.73 -17.33 -17.80
N GLY A 194 3.63 -16.60 -18.47
CA GLY A 194 5.01 -17.01 -18.73
C GLY A 194 6.04 -16.65 -17.65
N ILE A 195 5.74 -15.73 -16.72
CA ILE A 195 6.73 -15.19 -15.76
C ILE A 195 7.23 -16.25 -14.78
N ILE A 196 6.33 -16.92 -14.06
CA ILE A 196 6.72 -17.93 -13.07
C ILE A 196 7.46 -19.10 -13.76
N PRO A 197 6.98 -19.67 -14.88
CA PRO A 197 7.72 -20.67 -15.64
C PRO A 197 9.11 -20.19 -16.11
N LEU A 198 9.25 -18.92 -16.50
CA LEU A 198 10.54 -18.36 -16.92
C LEU A 198 11.57 -18.41 -15.80
N TYR A 199 11.25 -17.86 -14.64
CA TYR A 199 12.18 -17.86 -13.49
C TYR A 199 12.46 -19.26 -12.96
N ARG A 200 11.47 -20.17 -12.99
CA ARG A 200 11.68 -21.58 -12.66
C ARG A 200 12.74 -22.22 -13.57
N ARG A 201 12.65 -22.03 -14.89
CA ARG A 201 13.65 -22.56 -15.84
C ARG A 201 15.05 -21.98 -15.61
N LEU A 202 15.13 -20.69 -15.27
CA LEU A 202 16.42 -20.06 -14.92
C LEU A 202 17.02 -20.68 -13.65
N GLN A 203 16.19 -20.99 -12.65
CA GLN A 203 16.62 -21.65 -11.41
C GLN A 203 17.05 -23.10 -11.66
N GLU A 204 16.31 -23.85 -12.48
CA GLU A 204 16.63 -25.24 -12.85
C GLU A 204 17.97 -25.37 -13.59
N ARG A 205 18.42 -24.31 -14.27
CA ARG A 205 19.73 -24.23 -14.94
C ARG A 205 20.86 -23.76 -14.01
N ASP A 206 20.56 -23.57 -12.73
CA ASP A 206 21.45 -22.98 -11.72
C ASP A 206 22.07 -21.65 -12.21
N GLN A 207 21.29 -20.91 -13.00
CA GLN A 207 21.66 -19.61 -13.53
C GLN A 207 21.25 -18.50 -12.57
N VAL A 208 20.09 -18.67 -11.91
CA VAL A 208 19.62 -17.76 -10.87
C VAL A 208 19.43 -18.49 -9.55
N GLU A 209 19.72 -17.79 -8.46
CA GLU A 209 19.20 -18.13 -7.14
C GLU A 209 17.91 -17.35 -6.93
N LEU A 210 16.80 -18.06 -6.77
CA LEU A 210 15.54 -17.46 -6.36
C LEU A 210 15.48 -17.39 -4.84
N THR A 211 15.24 -16.20 -4.32
CA THR A 211 15.09 -15.93 -2.88
C THR A 211 13.69 -15.42 -2.59
N THR A 212 13.35 -15.39 -1.31
CA THR A 212 12.06 -14.90 -0.83
C THR A 212 12.22 -13.75 0.17
N THR A 213 11.09 -13.22 0.60
CA THR A 213 10.89 -12.13 1.55
C THR A 213 9.69 -12.53 2.43
N PRO A 214 9.48 -12.01 3.64
CA PRO A 214 8.28 -12.32 4.41
C PRO A 214 7.02 -11.99 3.60
N PHE A 215 5.97 -12.79 3.75
CA PHE A 215 4.95 -12.97 2.70
C PHE A 215 4.35 -11.67 2.15
N PHE A 216 3.91 -10.77 3.03
CA PHE A 216 3.29 -9.50 2.67
C PHE A 216 4.24 -8.30 2.88
N HIS A 217 5.54 -8.56 2.83
CA HIS A 217 6.57 -7.53 2.92
C HIS A 217 6.57 -6.64 4.20
N PRO A 218 6.33 -7.17 5.41
CA PRO A 218 6.44 -6.38 6.65
C PRO A 218 7.88 -6.03 7.02
N ILE A 219 8.06 -4.91 7.73
CA ILE A 219 9.32 -4.59 8.43
C ILE A 219 9.48 -5.52 9.64
N LEU A 220 10.18 -6.64 9.47
CA LEU A 220 10.32 -7.69 10.48
C LEU A 220 10.72 -7.19 11.88
N PRO A 221 11.68 -6.25 12.03
CA PRO A 221 11.99 -5.69 13.35
C PRO A 221 10.78 -5.08 14.07
N LEU A 222 9.85 -4.46 13.34
CA LEU A 222 8.66 -3.82 13.92
C LEU A 222 7.55 -4.82 14.27
N LEU A 223 7.46 -5.95 13.57
CA LEU A 223 6.59 -7.06 14.01
C LEU A 223 7.12 -7.72 15.28
N ILE A 224 8.44 -7.95 15.35
CA ILE A 224 9.07 -8.54 16.53
C ILE A 224 8.88 -7.64 17.75
N ASP A 225 9.22 -6.36 17.63
CA ASP A 225 8.97 -5.35 18.66
C ASP A 225 9.13 -3.93 18.09
N THR A 226 8.04 -3.17 18.05
CA THR A 226 8.06 -1.74 17.67
C THR A 226 9.01 -0.89 18.53
N ASP A 227 9.25 -1.26 19.79
CA ASP A 227 10.22 -0.56 20.65
C ASP A 227 11.67 -0.73 20.16
N SER A 228 11.96 -1.71 19.30
CA SER A 228 13.29 -1.91 18.71
C SER A 228 13.77 -0.71 17.88
N ALA A 229 12.85 0.12 17.39
CA ALA A 229 13.17 1.38 16.72
C ALA A 229 14.00 2.34 17.59
N ARG A 230 13.88 2.26 18.93
CA ARG A 230 14.69 3.09 19.84
C ARG A 230 16.18 2.77 19.81
N ARG A 231 16.61 1.59 19.31
CA ARG A 231 18.03 1.25 19.19
C ARG A 231 18.74 2.10 18.16
N SER A 232 18.07 2.42 17.06
CA SER A 232 18.59 3.33 16.04
C SER A 232 18.22 4.79 16.32
N ARG A 233 17.06 5.05 16.95
CA ARG A 233 16.58 6.40 17.26
C ARG A 233 15.92 6.47 18.65
N PRO A 234 16.70 6.73 19.73
CA PRO A 234 16.19 6.70 21.11
C PRO A 234 14.97 7.59 21.39
N ASP A 235 14.91 8.74 20.72
CA ASP A 235 13.88 9.76 20.92
C ASP A 235 12.63 9.58 20.04
N SER A 236 12.52 8.48 19.29
CA SER A 236 11.34 8.22 18.45
C SER A 236 10.06 8.19 19.30
N ALA A 237 9.03 8.91 18.82
CA ALA A 237 7.66 8.69 19.27
C ALA A 237 7.23 7.30 18.81
N LEU A 238 6.64 6.50 19.68
CA LEU A 238 6.22 5.13 19.36
C LEU A 238 4.69 5.01 19.47
N PRO A 239 4.07 4.08 18.72
CA PRO A 239 2.68 3.68 18.94
C PRO A 239 2.51 2.96 20.28
N GLN A 240 1.30 2.49 20.57
CA GLN A 240 1.11 1.43 21.55
C GLN A 240 2.00 0.24 21.15
N ARG A 241 2.82 -0.25 22.08
CA ARG A 241 3.78 -1.32 21.81
C ARG A 241 3.10 -2.53 21.15
N PHE A 242 3.51 -2.79 19.91
CA PHE A 242 3.20 -3.98 19.13
C PHE A 242 4.44 -4.89 19.13
N ALA A 243 4.29 -6.12 19.59
CA ALA A 243 5.39 -7.07 19.76
C ALA A 243 4.88 -8.51 19.58
N HIS A 244 4.97 -8.99 18.35
CA HIS A 244 4.44 -10.27 17.86
C HIS A 244 5.48 -10.98 16.98
N PRO A 245 6.58 -11.49 17.58
CA PRO A 245 7.58 -12.29 16.85
C PRO A 245 6.97 -13.54 16.18
N GLU A 246 5.82 -14.02 16.65
CA GLU A 246 5.06 -15.09 16.01
C GLU A 246 4.52 -14.71 14.62
N ASP A 247 4.16 -13.44 14.39
CA ASP A 247 3.69 -12.97 13.08
C ASP A 247 4.86 -12.92 12.10
N ALA A 248 6.03 -12.44 12.55
CA ALA A 248 7.27 -12.50 11.78
C ALA A 248 7.63 -13.95 11.37
N GLU A 249 7.56 -14.90 12.31
CA GLU A 249 7.81 -16.32 12.01
C GLU A 249 6.76 -16.89 11.04
N ALA A 250 5.48 -16.57 11.22
CA ALA A 250 4.39 -17.03 10.37
C ALA A 250 4.53 -16.52 8.93
N GLN A 251 4.83 -15.22 8.75
CA GLN A 251 5.02 -14.61 7.44
C GLN A 251 6.23 -15.18 6.70
N ILE A 252 7.35 -15.45 7.39
CA ILE A 252 8.51 -16.11 6.77
C ILE A 252 8.19 -17.56 6.42
N ARG A 253 7.55 -18.32 7.32
CA ARG A 253 7.17 -19.71 7.07
C ARG A 253 6.24 -19.83 5.86
N LYS A 254 5.20 -18.99 5.81
CA LYS A 254 4.26 -18.91 4.67
C LYS A 254 5.00 -18.61 3.37
N ALA A 255 5.95 -17.68 3.40
CA ALA A 255 6.79 -17.33 2.24
C ALA A 255 7.63 -18.50 1.73
N LEU A 256 8.25 -19.26 2.64
CA LEU A 256 9.06 -20.43 2.30
C LEU A 256 8.21 -21.54 1.67
N ASP A 257 7.06 -21.84 2.27
CA ASP A 257 6.16 -22.92 1.82
C ASP A 257 5.52 -22.57 0.46
N PHE A 258 5.17 -21.30 0.26
CA PHE A 258 4.64 -20.81 -1.02
C PHE A 258 5.70 -20.81 -2.12
N HIS A 259 6.94 -20.41 -1.82
CA HIS A 259 8.05 -20.48 -2.76
C HIS A 259 8.35 -21.93 -3.17
N GLU A 260 8.37 -22.87 -2.21
CA GLU A 260 8.58 -24.29 -2.49
C GLU A 260 7.48 -24.87 -3.37
N THR A 261 6.22 -24.51 -3.12
CA THR A 261 5.08 -24.91 -3.97
C THR A 261 5.19 -24.35 -5.38
N THR A 262 5.62 -23.09 -5.51
CA THR A 262 5.66 -22.35 -6.79
C THR A 262 6.83 -22.79 -7.67
N PHE A 263 8.02 -22.92 -7.09
CA PHE A 263 9.26 -23.18 -7.83
C PHE A 263 9.82 -24.61 -7.65
N GLY A 264 9.29 -25.38 -6.70
CA GLY A 264 9.74 -26.75 -6.42
C GLY A 264 11.04 -26.85 -5.61
N ARG A 265 11.58 -25.72 -5.13
CA ARG A 265 12.74 -25.65 -4.23
C ARG A 265 12.45 -24.65 -3.12
N ARG A 266 12.73 -25.02 -1.86
CA ARG A 266 12.69 -24.10 -0.74
C ARG A 266 13.86 -23.11 -0.83
N PRO A 267 13.64 -21.79 -0.68
CA PRO A 267 14.71 -20.80 -0.78
C PRO A 267 15.58 -20.84 0.47
N VAL A 268 16.88 -20.60 0.30
CA VAL A 268 17.86 -20.56 1.40
C VAL A 268 18.32 -19.15 1.75
N GLY A 269 17.99 -18.18 0.89
CA GLY A 269 18.26 -16.76 1.06
C GLY A 269 16.98 -15.98 1.32
N LEU A 270 17.08 -14.98 2.19
CA LEU A 270 16.02 -14.01 2.46
C LEU A 270 16.51 -12.61 2.15
N TRP A 271 15.74 -11.84 1.39
CA TRP A 271 15.80 -10.38 1.45
C TRP A 271 14.80 -9.94 2.53
N PRO A 272 15.23 -9.48 3.71
CA PRO A 272 14.31 -8.84 4.63
C PRO A 272 13.73 -7.60 3.95
N SER A 273 12.42 -7.33 4.10
CA SER A 273 11.79 -6.15 3.54
C SER A 273 12.61 -4.90 3.85
N GLU A 274 12.96 -4.15 2.81
CA GLU A 274 13.75 -2.91 2.94
C GLU A 274 15.16 -3.14 3.54
N GLY A 275 15.70 -4.36 3.42
CA GLY A 275 16.92 -4.78 4.07
C GLY A 275 16.87 -4.66 5.61
N SER A 276 15.66 -4.67 6.20
CA SER A 276 15.47 -4.40 7.62
C SER A 276 15.88 -5.58 8.51
N VAL A 277 16.75 -5.32 9.48
CA VAL A 277 17.30 -6.34 10.38
C VAL A 277 17.33 -5.87 11.83
N CYS A 278 17.33 -6.84 12.74
CA CYS A 278 17.59 -6.67 14.17
C CYS A 278 18.24 -7.96 14.73
N PRO A 279 18.94 -7.91 15.87
CA PRO A 279 19.48 -9.08 16.54
C PRO A 279 18.49 -10.24 16.69
N GLU A 280 17.27 -9.96 17.13
CA GLU A 280 16.22 -10.96 17.42
C GLU A 280 15.76 -11.72 16.18
N LEU A 281 16.00 -11.17 14.99
CA LEU A 281 15.65 -11.83 13.74
C LEU A 281 16.57 -13.04 13.45
N VAL A 282 17.84 -12.99 13.88
CA VAL A 282 18.84 -14.05 13.58
C VAL A 282 18.37 -15.45 14.03
N PRO A 283 17.94 -15.68 15.29
CA PRO A 283 17.47 -17.00 15.71
C PRO A 283 16.18 -17.44 14.99
N ILE A 284 15.30 -16.50 14.61
CA ILE A 284 14.08 -16.81 13.83
C ILE A 284 14.48 -17.34 12.45
N LEU A 285 15.41 -16.68 11.77
CA LEU A 285 15.91 -17.09 10.45
C LEU A 285 16.58 -18.46 10.51
N ALA A 286 17.47 -18.68 11.48
CA ALA A 286 18.16 -19.95 11.67
C ALA A 286 17.17 -21.10 11.91
N LYS A 287 16.19 -20.91 12.80
CA LYS A 287 15.11 -21.88 13.09
C LYS A 287 14.33 -22.27 11.83
N LEU A 288 14.11 -21.33 10.91
CA LEU A 288 13.35 -21.56 9.67
C LEU A 288 14.21 -22.08 8.50
N GLY A 289 15.51 -22.29 8.73
CA GLY A 289 16.44 -22.84 7.73
C GLY A 289 16.94 -21.82 6.71
N ILE A 290 16.78 -20.51 6.97
CA ILE A 290 17.41 -19.46 6.17
C ILE A 290 18.90 -19.45 6.49
N ARG A 291 19.74 -19.56 5.45
CA ARG A 291 21.20 -19.64 5.58
C ARG A 291 21.88 -18.29 5.42
N TRP A 292 21.26 -17.40 4.65
CA TRP A 292 21.80 -16.07 4.43
C TRP A 292 20.70 -15.01 4.25
N ALA A 293 21.04 -13.78 4.63
CA ALA A 293 20.24 -12.59 4.37
C ALA A 293 21.14 -11.44 3.91
N ALA A 294 20.55 -10.35 3.45
CA ALA A 294 21.29 -9.14 3.07
C ALA A 294 20.68 -7.87 3.64
N THR A 295 21.54 -6.87 3.87
CA THR A 295 21.17 -5.53 4.37
C THR A 295 22.19 -4.49 3.84
N ASP A 296 22.20 -3.28 4.39
CA ASP A 296 22.98 -2.15 3.89
C ASP A 296 24.31 -1.91 4.62
N GLU A 297 25.29 -1.33 3.90
CA GLU A 297 26.58 -0.92 4.46
C GLU A 297 26.46 -0.01 5.70
N GLY A 298 25.41 0.81 5.79
CA GLY A 298 25.13 1.66 6.95
C GLY A 298 24.78 0.86 8.20
N VAL A 299 24.11 -0.29 8.05
CA VAL A 299 23.84 -1.21 9.16
C VAL A 299 25.15 -1.85 9.61
N LEU A 300 26.01 -2.29 8.68
CA LEU A 300 27.35 -2.81 9.02
C LEU A 300 28.18 -1.76 9.76
N ALA A 301 28.25 -0.53 9.25
CA ALA A 301 29.02 0.56 9.82
C ALA A 301 28.62 0.87 11.27
N ARG A 302 27.33 0.71 11.62
CA ARG A 302 26.82 0.88 12.99
C ARG A 302 26.94 -0.37 13.87
N SER A 303 27.19 -1.53 13.25
CA SER A 303 27.32 -2.82 13.94
C SER A 303 28.73 -3.02 14.52
N VAL A 304 29.75 -2.39 13.91
CA VAL A 304 31.16 -2.47 14.33
C VAL A 304 31.61 -1.27 15.17
N ASP A 305 32.72 -1.40 15.90
CA ASP A 305 33.28 -0.32 16.73
C ASP A 305 34.05 0.73 15.90
N HIS A 306 34.64 0.30 14.79
CA HIS A 306 35.37 1.15 13.85
C HIS A 306 34.98 0.79 12.43
N TRP A 307 34.80 1.79 11.57
CA TRP A 307 34.33 1.60 10.20
C TRP A 307 35.41 1.94 9.19
N GLU A 308 35.86 0.92 8.44
CA GLU A 308 36.72 1.06 7.26
C GLU A 308 36.09 0.35 6.07
N ARG A 309 35.41 1.12 5.23
CA ARG A 309 34.59 0.60 4.12
C ARG A 309 35.33 -0.42 3.24
N ASP A 310 36.47 -0.05 2.66
CA ASP A 310 37.20 -0.91 1.70
C ASP A 310 37.74 -2.20 2.34
N ALA A 311 37.99 -2.18 3.65
CA ALA A 311 38.46 -3.34 4.41
C ALA A 311 37.29 -4.22 4.87
N MET A 312 36.12 -3.66 5.16
CA MET A 312 35.04 -4.37 5.87
C MET A 312 33.88 -4.76 4.95
N LEU A 313 33.50 -3.94 3.97
CA LEU A 313 32.26 -4.13 3.22
C LEU A 313 32.27 -5.37 2.29
N TYR A 314 33.42 -5.66 1.68
CA TYR A 314 33.50 -6.57 0.54
C TYR A 314 33.69 -8.05 0.92
N ARG A 315 32.96 -8.50 1.95
CA ARG A 315 32.96 -9.88 2.46
C ARG A 315 31.66 -10.18 3.21
N PRO A 316 31.24 -11.46 3.27
CA PRO A 316 30.12 -11.85 4.11
C PRO A 316 30.54 -11.95 5.59
N TYR A 317 29.58 -11.72 6.49
CA TYR A 317 29.76 -11.86 7.93
C TYR A 317 28.85 -12.95 8.49
N ARG A 318 29.30 -13.65 9.53
CA ARG A 318 28.48 -14.52 10.36
C ARG A 318 27.90 -13.70 11.51
N ALA A 319 26.62 -13.34 11.45
CA ALA A 319 25.92 -12.69 12.56
C ALA A 319 25.54 -13.75 13.60
N GLN A 320 25.98 -13.57 14.85
CA GLN A 320 25.75 -14.54 15.93
C GLN A 320 24.90 -13.93 17.03
N VAL A 321 23.76 -14.54 17.33
CA VAL A 321 22.84 -14.13 18.40
C VAL A 321 22.26 -15.38 19.05
N ASP A 322 22.27 -15.44 20.38
CA ASP A 322 21.73 -16.55 21.19
C ASP A 322 22.22 -17.96 20.80
N GLY A 323 23.46 -18.05 20.30
CA GLY A 323 24.08 -19.32 19.88
C GLY A 323 23.71 -19.78 18.46
N GLU A 324 22.80 -19.07 17.79
CA GLU A 324 22.43 -19.27 16.39
C GLU A 324 23.23 -18.33 15.48
N ASP A 325 23.37 -18.69 14.20
CA ASP A 325 24.05 -17.84 13.24
C ASP A 325 23.46 -17.86 11.82
N VAL A 326 23.54 -16.71 11.15
CA VAL A 326 23.12 -16.50 9.76
C VAL A 326 24.19 -15.68 9.03
N ALA A 327 24.46 -16.01 7.77
CA ALA A 327 25.36 -15.23 6.94
C ALA A 327 24.69 -13.92 6.50
N LEU A 328 25.35 -12.78 6.68
CA LEU A 328 24.90 -11.47 6.21
C LEU A 328 25.82 -10.95 5.10
N LEU A 329 25.21 -10.55 4.00
CA LEU A 329 25.83 -9.75 2.94
C LEU A 329 25.41 -8.29 3.11
N PHE A 330 26.32 -7.38 2.77
CA PHE A 330 26.09 -5.94 2.89
C PHE A 330 26.19 -5.26 1.53
N ARG A 331 25.17 -4.48 1.20
CA ARG A 331 25.01 -3.75 -0.07
C ARG A 331 26.12 -2.71 -0.25
N ASP A 332 26.75 -2.70 -1.42
CA ASP A 332 27.48 -1.53 -1.90
C ASP A 332 26.45 -0.51 -2.40
N ARG A 333 26.11 0.44 -1.52
CA ARG A 333 25.08 1.45 -1.79
C ARG A 333 25.41 2.32 -2.98
N GLU A 334 26.64 2.83 -3.09
CA GLU A 334 27.03 3.71 -4.20
C GLU A 334 26.88 3.02 -5.56
N LEU A 335 27.32 1.77 -5.68
CA LEU A 335 27.23 1.04 -6.93
C LEU A 335 25.79 0.64 -7.26
N SER A 336 25.01 0.29 -6.25
CA SER A 336 23.58 -0.06 -6.40
C SER A 336 22.75 1.16 -6.80
N ASP A 337 22.93 2.30 -6.11
CA ASP A 337 22.24 3.56 -6.40
C ASP A 337 22.64 4.15 -7.75
N ALA A 338 23.85 3.88 -8.23
CA ALA A 338 24.27 4.31 -9.56
C ALA A 338 23.37 3.70 -10.66
N VAL A 339 23.04 2.41 -10.53
CA VAL A 339 22.11 1.72 -11.44
C VAL A 339 20.69 2.29 -11.31
N GLY A 340 20.20 2.48 -10.07
CA GLY A 340 18.84 2.96 -9.83
C GLY A 340 18.59 4.40 -10.26
N PHE A 341 19.54 5.31 -10.01
CA PHE A 341 19.26 6.76 -10.04
C PHE A 341 20.19 7.57 -10.93
N THR A 342 21.36 7.04 -11.30
CA THR A 342 22.39 7.81 -12.04
C THR A 342 22.48 7.40 -13.51
N TYR A 343 22.52 6.10 -13.79
CA TYR A 343 22.83 5.59 -15.12
C TYR A 343 21.72 5.75 -16.15
N SER A 344 20.47 5.96 -15.73
CA SER A 344 19.33 6.26 -16.60
C SER A 344 19.52 7.53 -17.45
N ARG A 345 20.36 8.46 -16.99
CA ARG A 345 20.66 9.74 -17.67
C ARG A 345 21.87 9.68 -18.60
N ASN A 346 22.53 8.53 -18.68
CA ASN A 346 23.80 8.35 -19.39
C ASN A 346 23.64 7.41 -20.58
N ARG A 347 24.62 7.44 -21.49
CA ARG A 347 24.69 6.42 -22.54
C ARG A 347 24.98 5.05 -21.91
N PRO A 348 24.30 3.96 -22.35
CA PRO A 348 24.49 2.65 -21.76
C PRO A 348 25.94 2.14 -21.74
N ASP A 349 26.70 2.36 -22.82
CA ASP A 349 28.10 1.97 -22.93
C ASP A 349 29.00 2.67 -21.90
N ALA A 350 28.78 3.96 -21.67
CA ALA A 350 29.48 4.73 -20.64
C ALA A 350 29.13 4.26 -19.22
N SER A 351 27.86 3.98 -18.95
CA SER A 351 27.39 3.47 -17.65
C SER A 351 27.99 2.11 -17.31
N VAL A 352 28.06 1.19 -18.29
CA VAL A 352 28.70 -0.12 -18.12
C VAL A 352 30.19 0.02 -17.88
N ALA A 353 30.87 0.92 -18.61
CA ALA A 353 32.29 1.18 -18.41
C ALA A 353 32.60 1.76 -17.01
N ASP A 354 31.76 2.68 -16.52
CA ASP A 354 31.87 3.23 -15.16
C ASP A 354 31.65 2.16 -14.09
N PHE A 355 30.62 1.32 -14.24
CA PHE A 355 30.35 0.21 -13.32
C PHE A 355 31.55 -0.74 -13.21
N CYS A 356 32.10 -1.18 -14.34
CA CYS A 356 33.29 -2.03 -14.38
C CYS A 356 34.53 -1.32 -13.81
N ALA A 357 34.69 -0.01 -14.04
CA ALA A 357 35.80 0.76 -13.47
C ALA A 357 35.70 0.86 -11.94
N ARG A 358 34.50 1.00 -11.38
CA ARG A 358 34.26 0.98 -9.93
C ARG A 358 34.61 -0.38 -9.33
N LEU A 359 34.19 -1.48 -9.96
CA LEU A 359 34.58 -2.84 -9.54
C LEU A 359 36.10 -3.04 -9.56
N GLN A 360 36.79 -2.58 -10.62
CA GLN A 360 38.25 -2.61 -10.68
C GLN A 360 38.87 -1.83 -9.51
N ALA A 361 38.38 -0.62 -9.25
CA ALA A 361 38.90 0.22 -8.16
C ALA A 361 38.66 -0.41 -6.77
N ILE A 362 37.53 -1.11 -6.58
CA ILE A 362 37.24 -1.90 -5.38
C ILE A 362 38.26 -3.04 -5.24
N ALA A 363 38.52 -3.79 -6.31
CA ALA A 363 39.50 -4.87 -6.29
C ALA A 363 40.91 -4.37 -5.94
N ASP A 364 41.31 -3.21 -6.47
CA ASP A 364 42.63 -2.61 -6.25
C ASP A 364 42.83 -2.15 -4.79
N ARG A 365 41.78 -1.63 -4.14
CA ARG A 365 41.83 -1.14 -2.75
C ARG A 365 41.52 -2.22 -1.72
N SER A 366 40.78 -3.25 -2.09
CA SER A 366 40.32 -4.28 -1.14
C SER A 366 41.48 -5.08 -0.57
N THR A 367 41.47 -5.28 0.74
CA THR A 367 42.40 -6.15 1.47
C THR A 367 42.09 -7.64 1.32
N GLU A 368 40.89 -7.98 0.83
CA GLU A 368 40.48 -9.36 0.61
C GLU A 368 41.20 -9.97 -0.61
N ALA A 369 41.60 -11.24 -0.49
CA ALA A 369 42.20 -11.97 -1.61
C ALA A 369 41.20 -12.15 -2.77
N ARG A 370 39.91 -12.30 -2.42
CA ARG A 370 38.77 -12.36 -3.34
C ARG A 370 37.61 -11.54 -2.75
N PRO A 371 37.54 -10.22 -3.01
CA PRO A 371 36.42 -9.40 -2.55
C PRO A 371 35.09 -9.89 -3.14
N LEU A 372 34.05 -9.85 -2.32
CA LEU A 372 32.66 -10.07 -2.71
C LEU A 372 31.91 -8.74 -2.66
N VAL A 373 31.51 -8.23 -3.82
CA VAL A 373 30.72 -7.01 -3.95
C VAL A 373 29.25 -7.37 -4.11
N SER A 374 28.41 -6.90 -3.19
CA SER A 374 26.96 -7.10 -3.24
C SER A 374 26.30 -5.87 -3.88
N VAL A 375 25.63 -6.06 -5.01
CA VAL A 375 24.86 -5.01 -5.70
C VAL A 375 23.40 -5.37 -5.57
N ILE A 376 22.67 -4.62 -4.75
CA ILE A 376 21.32 -4.97 -4.31
C ILE A 376 20.41 -3.77 -4.53
N LEU A 377 19.31 -3.94 -5.25
CA LEU A 377 18.38 -2.87 -5.59
C LEU A 377 17.05 -3.42 -6.10
N ASP A 378 16.05 -2.55 -6.10
CA ASP A 378 14.78 -2.80 -6.77
C ASP A 378 14.99 -3.05 -8.25
N GLY A 379 14.32 -4.06 -8.77
CA GLY A 379 14.47 -4.53 -10.13
C GLY A 379 13.37 -4.06 -11.07
N GLU A 380 12.37 -3.30 -10.63
CA GLU A 380 11.38 -2.66 -11.50
C GLU A 380 11.59 -1.16 -11.64
N ASN A 381 11.97 -0.49 -10.54
CA ASN A 381 11.99 0.96 -10.42
C ASN A 381 12.86 1.68 -11.47
N PRO A 382 14.07 1.19 -11.85
CA PRO A 382 14.94 1.99 -12.71
C PRO A 382 14.43 2.09 -14.15
N TRP A 383 13.76 1.07 -14.67
CA TRP A 383 13.67 0.84 -16.12
C TRP A 383 12.75 1.80 -16.86
N GLU A 384 11.77 2.39 -16.18
CA GLU A 384 10.96 3.46 -16.76
C GLU A 384 11.78 4.73 -17.01
N HIS A 385 12.88 4.95 -16.28
CA HIS A 385 13.71 6.14 -16.47
C HIS A 385 14.78 5.97 -17.55
N TYR A 386 15.05 4.73 -17.99
CA TYR A 386 15.98 4.47 -19.08
C TYR A 386 15.28 4.67 -20.43
N PRO A 387 15.85 5.45 -21.37
CA PRO A 387 15.21 5.69 -22.68
C PRO A 387 14.92 4.42 -23.50
N ASP A 388 15.66 3.34 -23.28
CA ASP A 388 15.51 2.04 -23.95
C ASP A 388 14.95 0.95 -23.03
N GLY A 389 14.37 1.33 -21.88
CA GLY A 389 13.86 0.38 -20.89
C GLY A 389 14.96 -0.43 -20.18
N GLY A 390 16.22 0.01 -20.24
CA GLY A 390 17.36 -0.65 -19.60
C GLY A 390 18.09 -1.66 -20.48
N GLU A 391 17.64 -1.87 -21.72
CA GLU A 391 18.19 -2.92 -22.62
C GLU A 391 19.70 -2.80 -22.80
N GLY A 392 20.18 -1.62 -23.21
CA GLY A 392 21.59 -1.41 -23.51
C GLY A 392 22.46 -1.60 -22.27
N PHE A 393 21.99 -1.16 -21.10
CA PHE A 393 22.74 -1.25 -19.86
C PHE A 393 22.81 -2.70 -19.36
N LEU A 394 21.67 -3.38 -19.22
CA LEU A 394 21.62 -4.75 -18.70
C LEU A 394 22.38 -5.73 -19.60
N ARG A 395 22.18 -5.65 -20.93
CA ARG A 395 22.90 -6.48 -21.90
C ARG A 395 24.40 -6.21 -21.86
N GLY A 396 24.79 -4.93 -21.83
CA GLY A 396 26.19 -4.53 -21.76
C GLY A 396 26.86 -4.95 -20.45
N LEU A 397 26.14 -4.85 -19.33
CA LEU A 397 26.60 -5.28 -18.01
C LEU A 397 26.85 -6.79 -17.99
N TYR A 398 25.87 -7.60 -18.39
CA TYR A 398 26.02 -9.06 -18.42
C TYR A 398 27.13 -9.48 -19.37
N ALA A 399 27.22 -8.93 -20.58
CA ALA A 399 28.32 -9.22 -21.50
C ALA A 399 29.70 -8.86 -20.92
N SER A 400 29.81 -7.72 -20.24
CA SER A 400 31.08 -7.28 -19.64
C SER A 400 31.50 -8.18 -18.49
N LEU A 401 30.57 -8.52 -17.59
CA LEU A 401 30.85 -9.41 -16.46
C LEU A 401 31.11 -10.86 -16.92
N ALA A 402 30.40 -11.33 -17.95
CA ALA A 402 30.58 -12.63 -18.59
C ALA A 402 31.96 -12.80 -19.23
N SER A 403 32.46 -11.75 -19.90
CA SER A 403 33.79 -11.77 -20.50
C SER A 403 34.89 -12.01 -19.46
N GLY A 404 34.63 -11.63 -18.20
CA GLY A 404 35.51 -11.88 -17.07
C GLY A 404 36.84 -11.13 -17.11
N VAL A 405 37.03 -10.17 -18.03
CA VAL A 405 38.29 -9.44 -18.21
C VAL A 405 38.12 -7.97 -17.79
N GLY A 406 38.45 -7.69 -16.53
CA GLY A 406 38.99 -6.38 -16.15
C GLY A 406 40.45 -6.26 -16.60
N ARG A 407 41.13 -5.14 -16.34
CA ARG A 407 42.53 -4.98 -16.78
C ARG A 407 43.42 -6.07 -16.16
N ASP A 408 43.47 -6.09 -14.83
CA ASP A 408 44.28 -7.04 -14.02
C ASP A 408 43.42 -7.84 -13.01
N VAL A 409 42.09 -7.72 -13.14
CA VAL A 409 41.08 -8.33 -12.26
C VAL A 409 40.12 -9.17 -13.09
N ARG A 410 39.83 -10.38 -12.60
CA ARG A 410 38.80 -11.25 -13.15
C ARG A 410 37.48 -10.98 -12.43
N PHE A 411 36.46 -10.51 -13.15
CA PHE A 411 35.12 -10.45 -12.59
C PHE A 411 34.45 -11.83 -12.66
N GLN A 412 33.74 -12.19 -11.61
CA GLN A 412 32.97 -13.42 -11.52
C GLN A 412 31.60 -13.11 -10.94
N THR A 413 30.53 -13.31 -11.71
CA THR A 413 29.19 -13.24 -11.16
C THR A 413 28.90 -14.49 -10.32
N VAL A 414 28.27 -14.32 -9.16
CA VAL A 414 27.96 -15.39 -8.21
C VAL A 414 26.58 -15.23 -7.63
N THR A 415 26.02 -16.33 -7.11
CA THR A 415 24.83 -16.28 -6.25
C THR A 415 25.26 -16.51 -4.80
N PRO A 416 24.72 -15.76 -3.81
CA PRO A 416 25.20 -15.83 -2.43
C PRO A 416 25.16 -17.23 -1.83
N GLY A 417 24.07 -18.00 -2.02
CA GLY A 417 23.95 -19.33 -1.44
C GLY A 417 25.07 -20.27 -1.87
N ARG A 418 25.42 -20.24 -3.16
CA ARG A 418 26.52 -21.04 -3.71
C ARG A 418 27.89 -20.49 -3.29
N ASP A 419 28.08 -19.18 -3.35
CA ASP A 419 29.35 -18.57 -2.98
C ASP A 419 29.70 -18.85 -1.50
N LEU A 420 28.69 -18.83 -0.62
CA LEU A 420 28.84 -19.16 0.80
C LEU A 420 29.08 -20.66 1.05
N ASP A 421 28.58 -21.55 0.19
CA ASP A 421 28.90 -22.99 0.25
C ASP A 421 30.37 -23.26 -0.13
N GLU A 422 30.89 -22.52 -1.12
CA GLU A 422 32.28 -22.63 -1.56
C GLU A 422 33.25 -21.86 -0.62
N GLN A 423 32.82 -20.73 -0.07
CA GLN A 423 33.59 -19.82 0.79
C GLN A 423 32.76 -19.34 1.99
N PRO A 424 32.62 -20.18 3.04
CA PRO A 424 31.86 -19.81 4.24
C PRO A 424 32.41 -18.56 4.94
N PRO A 425 31.55 -17.73 5.57
CA PRO A 425 31.99 -16.52 6.24
C PRO A 425 32.86 -16.84 7.45
N VAL A 426 34.08 -16.28 7.45
CA VAL A 426 35.04 -16.38 8.55
C VAL A 426 34.89 -15.21 9.53
N ALA A 427 34.56 -14.02 9.00
CA ALA A 427 34.35 -12.83 9.81
C ALA A 427 33.07 -12.99 10.65
N ARG A 428 33.16 -12.66 11.94
CA ARG A 428 32.02 -12.68 12.87
C ARG A 428 31.52 -11.27 13.11
N LEU A 429 30.21 -11.14 13.26
CA LEU A 429 29.55 -9.92 13.67
C LEU A 429 28.90 -10.16 15.03
N GLU A 430 29.58 -9.73 16.10
CA GLU A 430 29.16 -9.97 17.50
C GLU A 430 27.97 -9.09 17.93
N ARG A 431 27.79 -7.95 17.26
CA ARG A 431 26.68 -7.03 17.48
C ARG A 431 26.06 -6.70 16.14
N LEU A 432 24.75 -6.88 16.02
CA LEU A 432 23.98 -6.45 14.85
C LEU A 432 23.19 -5.18 15.20
N HIS A 433 23.37 -4.12 14.42
CA HIS A 433 22.57 -2.90 14.54
C HIS A 433 21.14 -3.13 14.02
N THR A 434 20.14 -2.51 14.64
CA THR A 434 18.75 -2.54 14.18
C THR A 434 18.51 -1.40 13.19
N GLY A 435 18.18 -1.72 11.93
CA GLY A 435 17.91 -0.72 10.90
C GLY A 435 17.57 -1.33 9.55
N SER A 436 17.29 -0.47 8.58
CA SER A 436 17.00 -0.80 7.19
C SER A 436 18.11 -0.32 6.26
N TRP A 437 17.93 -0.57 4.95
CA TRP A 437 18.79 0.01 3.92
C TRP A 437 18.66 1.53 3.73
N ILE A 438 17.68 2.15 4.39
CA ILE A 438 17.48 3.59 4.38
C ILE A 438 17.95 4.14 5.73
N ASN A 439 18.96 5.01 5.70
CA ASN A 439 19.53 5.71 6.87
C ASN A 439 20.09 4.81 8.00
N ALA A 440 20.06 3.47 7.83
CA ALA A 440 20.34 2.49 8.87
C ALA A 440 19.45 2.67 10.11
N ASP A 441 18.18 2.99 9.89
CA ASP A 441 17.13 3.07 10.92
C ASP A 441 15.78 2.58 10.39
N LEU A 442 14.71 2.73 11.18
CA LEU A 442 13.34 2.30 10.87
C LEU A 442 12.36 3.49 10.74
N LYS A 443 12.86 4.73 10.61
CA LYS A 443 12.03 5.95 10.69
C LYS A 443 10.96 6.02 9.60
N ILE A 444 11.22 5.44 8.44
CA ILE A 444 10.28 5.49 7.30
C ILE A 444 8.96 4.78 7.60
N TRP A 445 8.94 3.82 8.52
CA TRP A 445 7.76 3.00 8.81
C TRP A 445 7.23 3.16 10.24
N LEU A 446 7.84 4.06 11.02
CA LEU A 446 7.46 4.33 12.40
C LEU A 446 7.98 5.68 12.87
N GLY A 447 7.14 6.39 13.61
CA GLY A 447 7.50 7.58 14.37
C GLY A 447 6.75 8.83 13.97
N HIS A 448 6.26 8.89 12.72
CA HIS A 448 5.30 9.90 12.35
C HIS A 448 3.95 9.61 13.02
N VAL A 449 3.12 10.64 13.19
CA VAL A 449 1.83 10.50 13.87
C VAL A 449 0.85 9.61 13.09
N GLU A 450 0.99 9.59 11.77
CA GLU A 450 0.21 8.73 10.88
C GLU A 450 0.70 7.27 10.96
N ASP A 451 2.02 7.03 10.94
CA ASP A 451 2.58 5.68 11.14
C ASP A 451 2.11 5.08 12.46
N ASN A 452 2.17 5.89 13.53
CA ASN A 452 1.82 5.41 14.86
C ASN A 452 0.31 5.12 14.98
N ASP A 453 -0.55 5.94 14.35
CA ASP A 453 -1.99 5.64 14.26
C ASP A 453 -2.25 4.36 13.45
N ALA A 454 -1.55 4.16 12.33
CA ALA A 454 -1.65 2.92 11.56
C ALA A 454 -1.24 1.69 12.38
N TRP A 455 -0.11 1.74 13.11
CA TRP A 455 0.31 0.64 14.00
C TRP A 455 -0.69 0.38 15.13
N ASP A 456 -1.26 1.43 15.73
CA ASP A 456 -2.30 1.29 16.76
C ASP A 456 -3.55 0.58 16.20
N ARG A 457 -3.90 0.83 14.94
CA ARG A 457 -5.01 0.17 14.25
C ARG A 457 -4.73 -1.30 13.96
N VAL A 458 -3.53 -1.63 13.47
CA VAL A 458 -3.07 -3.02 13.30
C VAL A 458 -3.15 -3.75 14.65
N GLY A 459 -2.62 -3.16 15.72
CA GLY A 459 -2.67 -3.74 17.07
C GLY A 459 -4.08 -3.95 17.61
N LYS A 460 -5.01 -3.01 17.38
CA LYS A 460 -6.43 -3.17 17.75
C LYS A 460 -7.09 -4.31 16.96
N THR A 461 -6.90 -4.36 15.65
CA THR A 461 -7.48 -5.38 14.78
C THR A 461 -6.93 -6.77 15.10
N ARG A 462 -5.63 -6.89 15.38
CA ARG A 462 -5.01 -8.16 15.80
C ARG A 462 -5.59 -8.68 17.11
N ARG A 463 -5.73 -7.83 18.13
CA ARG A 463 -6.34 -8.24 19.42
C ARG A 463 -7.78 -8.74 19.23
N PHE A 464 -8.54 -8.07 18.37
CA PHE A 464 -9.87 -8.53 17.98
C PHE A 464 -9.80 -9.93 17.33
N LEU A 465 -8.90 -10.13 16.36
CA LEU A 465 -8.78 -11.39 15.65
C LEU A 465 -8.39 -12.55 16.59
N CYS A 466 -7.44 -12.35 17.49
CA CYS A 466 -7.08 -13.33 18.52
C CYS A 466 -8.27 -13.69 19.41
N THR A 467 -9.05 -12.69 19.86
CA THR A 467 -10.25 -12.93 20.68
C THR A 467 -11.29 -13.78 19.91
N ARG A 468 -11.47 -13.52 18.61
CA ARG A 468 -12.37 -14.29 17.74
C ARG A 468 -11.87 -15.71 17.50
N GLU A 469 -10.57 -15.89 17.30
CA GLU A 469 -9.94 -17.22 17.19
C GLU A 469 -10.16 -18.04 18.47
N GLU A 470 -9.93 -17.45 19.64
CA GLU A 470 -10.13 -18.10 20.94
C GLU A 470 -11.60 -18.50 21.19
N SER A 471 -12.56 -17.71 20.69
CA SER A 471 -14.00 -18.04 20.81
C SER A 471 -14.40 -19.30 20.04
N GLY A 472 -13.66 -19.67 18.98
CA GLY A 472 -13.97 -20.79 18.10
C GLY A 472 -15.21 -20.60 17.20
N GLU A 473 -15.79 -19.41 17.15
CA GLU A 473 -17.02 -19.13 16.39
C GLU A 473 -16.76 -18.89 14.90
N VAL A 474 -15.54 -18.49 14.52
CA VAL A 474 -15.19 -18.18 13.13
C VAL A 474 -14.81 -19.47 12.38
N PRO A 475 -15.42 -19.77 11.21
CA PRO A 475 -15.05 -20.93 10.41
C PRO A 475 -13.55 -20.91 10.04
N ALA A 476 -12.89 -22.07 10.13
CA ALA A 476 -11.43 -22.16 9.95
C ALA A 476 -10.90 -21.56 8.63
N ALA A 477 -11.67 -21.63 7.53
CA ALA A 477 -11.30 -21.01 6.27
C ALA A 477 -11.37 -19.47 6.33
N ALA A 478 -12.42 -18.92 6.94
CA ALA A 478 -12.58 -17.48 7.13
C ALA A 478 -11.54 -16.93 8.12
N LEU A 479 -11.21 -17.69 9.17
CA LEU A 479 -10.16 -17.33 10.11
C LEU A 479 -8.79 -17.26 9.44
N ARG A 480 -8.43 -18.23 8.59
CA ARG A 480 -7.18 -18.18 7.81
C ARG A 480 -7.15 -16.98 6.86
N ALA A 481 -8.25 -16.68 6.18
CA ALA A 481 -8.35 -15.51 5.33
C ALA A 481 -8.22 -14.21 6.14
N ALA A 482 -8.80 -14.14 7.34
CA ALA A 482 -8.67 -12.98 8.22
C ALA A 482 -7.24 -12.77 8.72
N TRP A 483 -6.50 -13.85 9.02
CA TRP A 483 -5.07 -13.74 9.31
C TRP A 483 -4.25 -13.27 8.10
N ASP A 484 -4.55 -13.76 6.89
CA ASP A 484 -3.89 -13.29 5.68
C ASP A 484 -4.16 -11.79 5.41
N GLU A 485 -5.38 -11.30 5.66
CA GLU A 485 -5.70 -9.87 5.58
C GLU A 485 -4.96 -9.04 6.64
N LEU A 486 -4.82 -9.54 7.88
CA LEU A 486 -4.02 -8.87 8.90
C LEU A 486 -2.55 -8.78 8.48
N TYR A 487 -1.98 -9.89 7.99
CA TYR A 487 -0.60 -9.91 7.51
C TYR A 487 -0.40 -9.01 6.29
N ALA A 488 -1.40 -8.89 5.41
CA ALA A 488 -1.38 -7.91 4.32
C ALA A 488 -1.31 -6.49 4.86
N ALA A 489 -2.09 -6.14 5.90
CA ALA A 489 -2.05 -4.82 6.54
C ALA A 489 -0.74 -4.52 7.29
N GLU A 490 0.05 -5.53 7.66
CA GLU A 490 1.39 -5.38 8.24
C GLU A 490 2.47 -5.00 7.22
N GLY A 491 2.16 -5.06 5.92
CA GLY A 491 3.09 -4.74 4.84
C GLY A 491 3.69 -3.34 4.94
N SER A 492 4.98 -3.22 4.62
CA SER A 492 5.72 -1.96 4.78
C SER A 492 5.23 -0.85 3.84
N ASP A 493 4.64 -1.23 2.70
CA ASP A 493 4.22 -0.31 1.64
C ASP A 493 3.21 0.72 2.12
N TRP A 494 2.32 0.36 3.05
CA TRP A 494 1.31 1.28 3.56
C TRP A 494 1.96 2.43 4.34
N PHE A 495 2.93 2.08 5.19
CA PHE A 495 3.63 3.02 6.04
C PHE A 495 4.60 3.91 5.26
N TRP A 496 5.11 3.45 4.12
CA TRP A 496 5.95 4.26 3.22
C TRP A 496 5.28 5.57 2.79
N TRP A 497 3.95 5.59 2.68
CA TRP A 497 3.20 6.74 2.18
C TRP A 497 2.66 7.66 3.27
N TYR A 498 2.78 7.26 4.53
CA TYR A 498 2.45 8.09 5.68
C TYR A 498 3.60 9.05 6.00
N GLY A 499 3.26 10.20 6.56
CA GLY A 499 4.22 11.26 6.83
C GLY A 499 4.58 12.14 5.62
N ASP A 500 5.64 12.89 5.83
CA ASP A 500 6.09 13.99 4.95
C ASP A 500 7.27 13.58 4.06
N GLU A 501 7.77 12.35 4.22
CA GLU A 501 8.97 11.83 3.59
C GLU A 501 8.83 11.64 2.07
N PHE A 502 7.67 11.14 1.63
CA PHE A 502 7.39 10.78 0.23
C PHE A 502 6.05 11.32 -0.24
N ASP A 503 5.87 11.49 -1.55
CA ASP A 503 4.63 12.00 -2.14
C ASP A 503 4.21 11.21 -3.39
N THR A 504 2.90 11.06 -3.56
CA THR A 504 2.29 10.40 -4.73
C THR A 504 0.81 10.77 -4.85
N ASP A 505 0.33 10.88 -6.10
CA ASP A 505 -1.10 11.08 -6.40
C ASP A 505 -2.00 9.94 -5.86
N HIS A 506 -1.40 8.82 -5.45
CA HIS A 506 -2.09 7.62 -4.97
C HIS A 506 -2.14 7.48 -3.44
N LYS A 507 -1.65 8.45 -2.64
CA LYS A 507 -1.60 8.33 -1.16
C LYS A 507 -2.94 7.91 -0.55
N ALA A 508 -4.02 8.61 -0.94
CA ALA A 508 -5.37 8.32 -0.45
C ALA A 508 -5.84 6.90 -0.80
N LEU A 509 -5.41 6.35 -1.94
CA LEU A 509 -5.72 4.99 -2.34
C LEU A 509 -4.93 3.97 -1.52
N PHE A 510 -3.65 4.21 -1.24
CA PHE A 510 -2.85 3.35 -0.35
C PHE A 510 -3.43 3.28 1.06
N ASP A 511 -3.82 4.42 1.63
CA ASP A 511 -4.55 4.48 2.92
C ASP A 511 -5.86 3.69 2.86
N GLN A 512 -6.61 3.80 1.77
CA GLN A 512 -7.85 3.06 1.58
C GLN A 512 -7.60 1.54 1.52
N ILE A 513 -6.56 1.07 0.82
CA ILE A 513 -6.23 -0.36 0.72
C ILE A 513 -5.77 -0.90 2.07
N PHE A 514 -4.91 -0.17 2.79
CA PHE A 514 -4.49 -0.52 4.15
C PHE A 514 -5.71 -0.71 5.08
N ARG A 515 -6.62 0.27 5.10
CA ARG A 515 -7.84 0.18 5.92
C ARG A 515 -8.80 -0.88 5.42
N MET A 516 -8.81 -1.17 4.12
CA MET A 516 -9.60 -2.26 3.54
C MET A 516 -9.16 -3.61 4.13
N HIS A 517 -7.87 -3.89 4.18
CA HIS A 517 -7.37 -5.14 4.77
C HIS A 517 -7.78 -5.28 6.23
N LEU A 518 -7.60 -4.23 7.04
CA LEU A 518 -8.05 -4.24 8.44
C LEU A 518 -9.58 -4.42 8.55
N ALA A 519 -10.36 -3.81 7.66
CA ALA A 519 -11.81 -3.97 7.65
C ALA A 519 -12.23 -5.39 7.24
N ASN A 520 -11.51 -6.01 6.30
CA ASN A 520 -11.76 -7.37 5.85
C ASN A 520 -11.53 -8.39 6.97
N VAL A 521 -10.58 -8.17 7.88
CA VAL A 521 -10.42 -8.99 9.09
C VAL A 521 -11.74 -9.09 9.86
N HIS A 522 -12.43 -7.97 10.08
CA HIS A 522 -13.70 -7.94 10.80
C HIS A 522 -14.83 -8.59 10.00
N ARG A 523 -14.93 -8.30 8.69
CA ARG A 523 -15.95 -8.90 7.81
C ARG A 523 -15.83 -10.42 7.76
N LEU A 524 -14.61 -10.93 7.60
CA LEU A 524 -14.32 -12.37 7.57
C LEU A 524 -14.59 -13.04 8.92
N ALA A 525 -14.41 -12.32 10.02
CA ALA A 525 -14.78 -12.76 11.37
C ALA A 525 -16.29 -12.59 11.68
N GLY A 526 -17.10 -12.14 10.72
CA GLY A 526 -18.55 -11.95 10.91
C GLY A 526 -18.94 -10.78 11.81
N ALA A 527 -18.08 -9.77 11.92
CA ALA A 527 -18.30 -8.59 12.75
C ALA A 527 -18.50 -7.31 11.92
N GLU A 528 -19.12 -6.30 12.52
CA GLU A 528 -19.24 -4.97 11.92
C GLU A 528 -17.86 -4.30 11.88
N VAL A 529 -17.56 -3.58 10.78
CA VAL A 529 -16.31 -2.85 10.62
C VAL A 529 -16.31 -1.65 11.58
N PRO A 530 -15.36 -1.57 12.53
CA PRO A 530 -15.24 -0.44 13.44
C PRO A 530 -15.05 0.87 12.71
N GLU A 531 -15.70 1.90 13.25
CA GLU A 531 -15.72 3.23 12.65
C GLU A 531 -14.34 3.88 12.50
N PHE A 532 -13.39 3.56 13.39
CA PHE A 532 -12.04 4.10 13.25
C PHE A 532 -11.41 3.69 11.91
N LEU A 533 -11.66 2.48 11.40
CA LEU A 533 -11.16 2.01 10.09
C LEU A 533 -11.83 2.69 8.88
N LYS A 534 -12.94 3.38 9.09
CA LYS A 534 -13.59 4.17 8.04
C LYS A 534 -13.02 5.59 7.94
N VAL A 535 -12.31 6.03 8.98
CA VAL A 535 -11.59 7.32 9.00
C VAL A 535 -10.18 7.11 8.43
N PRO A 536 -9.77 7.91 7.42
CA PRO A 536 -8.40 7.90 6.90
C PRO A 536 -7.35 8.05 8.00
N VAL A 537 -6.23 7.34 7.87
CA VAL A 537 -5.02 7.58 8.69
C VAL A 537 -4.37 8.88 8.24
N LEU A 538 -4.34 9.12 6.92
CA LEU A 538 -3.83 10.35 6.31
C LEU A 538 -4.53 11.57 6.88
N ARG A 539 -3.76 12.43 7.52
CA ARG A 539 -4.20 13.73 8.05
C ARG A 539 -4.12 14.75 6.93
N GLN A 540 -5.00 14.62 5.94
CA GLN A 540 -5.21 15.71 5.00
C GLN A 540 -5.77 16.92 5.77
N VAL A 541 -5.15 18.08 5.62
CA VAL A 541 -5.62 19.36 6.17
C VAL A 541 -6.85 19.81 5.37
N SER A 542 -7.93 19.07 5.45
CA SER A 542 -9.24 19.57 5.06
C SER A 542 -9.78 20.34 6.23
N ARG A 543 -9.76 21.66 6.12
CA ARG A 543 -10.55 22.53 6.99
C ARG A 543 -12.01 22.34 6.60
N MET A 544 -12.65 21.28 7.10
CA MET A 544 -14.10 21.33 7.23
C MET A 544 -14.41 22.41 8.26
N ASP A 545 -15.23 23.38 7.87
CA ASP A 545 -15.74 24.43 8.76
C ASP A 545 -16.76 23.82 9.74
N ILE A 546 -16.27 23.02 10.69
CA ILE A 546 -17.07 22.50 11.79
C ILE A 546 -17.22 23.64 12.80
N ARG A 547 -18.46 24.03 13.07
CA ARG A 547 -18.78 24.96 14.16
C ARG A 547 -19.08 24.17 15.41
N GLU A 548 -18.35 24.45 16.49
CA GLU A 548 -18.62 23.85 17.80
C GLU A 548 -19.86 24.49 18.47
N PRO A 549 -20.58 23.74 19.32
CA PRO A 549 -21.63 24.30 20.17
C PRO A 549 -21.09 25.40 21.09
N ARG A 550 -21.84 26.50 21.22
CA ARG A 550 -21.47 27.70 22.00
C ARG A 550 -22.42 28.03 23.15
N ALA A 551 -23.56 27.35 23.25
CA ALA A 551 -24.54 27.52 24.32
C ALA A 551 -25.24 26.19 24.60
N LEU A 552 -25.81 26.06 25.80
CA LEU A 552 -26.77 24.99 26.07
C LEU A 552 -28.04 25.25 25.25
N ILE A 553 -28.60 24.20 24.66
CA ILE A 553 -29.85 24.27 23.89
C ILE A 553 -30.89 23.31 24.47
N ALA A 554 -32.16 23.63 24.24
CA ALA A 554 -33.30 22.78 24.60
C ALA A 554 -34.40 22.92 23.53
N PRO A 555 -34.16 22.40 22.31
CA PRO A 555 -35.09 22.55 21.19
C PRO A 555 -36.40 21.79 21.42
N ALA A 556 -37.49 22.28 20.86
CA ALA A 556 -38.77 21.59 20.81
C ALA A 556 -38.75 20.59 19.65
N LEU A 557 -38.67 19.29 19.97
CA LEU A 557 -38.64 18.24 18.96
C LEU A 557 -40.03 18.11 18.30
N ASP A 558 -40.27 18.82 17.20
CA ASP A 558 -41.54 18.79 16.45
C ASP A 558 -41.36 18.59 14.93
N GLY A 559 -40.11 18.51 14.47
CA GLY A 559 -39.71 18.31 13.09
C GLY A 559 -39.68 19.59 12.24
N ILE A 560 -39.86 20.76 12.85
CA ILE A 560 -39.84 22.07 12.20
C ILE A 560 -38.98 23.01 13.05
N VAL A 561 -38.11 23.78 12.41
CA VAL A 561 -37.46 24.92 13.08
C VAL A 561 -38.50 26.01 13.28
N THR A 562 -39.10 26.05 14.47
CA THR A 562 -40.24 26.93 14.76
C THR A 562 -39.79 28.34 15.12
N ASP A 563 -38.61 28.46 15.74
CA ASP A 563 -37.96 29.71 16.10
C ASP A 563 -36.49 29.70 15.67
N PHE A 564 -35.97 30.86 15.23
CA PHE A 564 -34.55 31.03 14.92
C PHE A 564 -33.66 30.74 16.13
N TYR A 565 -34.14 31.04 17.34
CA TYR A 565 -33.40 30.87 18.60
C TYR A 565 -33.23 29.41 19.02
N GLU A 566 -34.05 28.50 18.50
CA GLU A 566 -34.17 27.11 18.95
C GLU A 566 -32.86 26.30 18.85
N TRP A 567 -32.13 26.51 17.75
CA TRP A 567 -30.83 25.90 17.49
C TRP A 567 -29.68 26.93 17.57
N GLN A 568 -29.96 28.13 18.12
CA GLN A 568 -28.94 29.16 18.25
C GLN A 568 -27.91 28.74 19.31
N GLY A 569 -26.64 28.68 18.90
CA GLY A 569 -25.56 28.18 19.74
C GLY A 569 -25.29 26.68 19.59
N ALA A 570 -26.05 25.96 18.75
CA ALA A 570 -25.67 24.62 18.31
C ALA A 570 -24.41 24.65 17.44
N GLY A 571 -23.69 23.53 17.45
CA GLY A 571 -22.67 23.24 16.47
C GLY A 571 -23.30 22.75 15.17
N TYR A 572 -22.56 22.85 14.06
CA TYR A 572 -22.99 22.26 12.80
C TYR A 572 -21.81 21.97 11.86
N VAL A 573 -22.07 21.10 10.90
CA VAL A 573 -21.24 20.85 9.73
C VAL A 573 -22.11 20.91 8.48
N ASP A 574 -21.60 21.51 7.41
CA ASP A 574 -22.23 21.43 6.09
C ASP A 574 -22.03 20.03 5.53
N GLY A 575 -23.11 19.41 5.04
CA GLY A 575 -23.04 18.09 4.40
C GLY A 575 -22.41 18.11 3.01
N ARG A 576 -22.10 19.30 2.48
CA ARG A 576 -21.42 19.48 1.20
C ARG A 576 -19.92 19.47 1.41
N PRO A 577 -19.14 18.56 0.79
CA PRO A 577 -17.71 18.74 0.72
C PRO A 577 -17.39 20.04 -0.04
N PRO A 578 -16.20 20.64 0.16
CA PRO A 578 -15.68 21.61 -0.79
C PRO A 578 -15.78 21.02 -2.20
N LEU A 579 -16.10 21.83 -3.20
CA LEU A 579 -16.34 21.48 -4.62
C LEU A 579 -15.23 20.66 -5.33
N SER A 580 -14.23 20.15 -4.59
CA SER A 580 -13.03 19.48 -5.04
C SER A 580 -12.97 17.96 -4.77
N SER A 581 -13.99 17.31 -4.22
CA SER A 581 -13.96 15.85 -4.00
C SER A 581 -15.02 15.14 -4.83
N MET A 582 -14.61 14.52 -5.95
CA MET A 582 -15.42 13.58 -6.74
C MET A 582 -15.65 12.25 -6.01
N HIS A 583 -16.26 12.27 -4.83
CA HIS A 583 -16.90 11.08 -4.31
C HIS A 583 -18.34 11.06 -4.82
N THR A 584 -18.68 10.03 -5.58
CA THR A 584 -20.03 9.65 -6.00
C THR A 584 -20.88 9.17 -4.81
N GLN A 585 -20.74 9.79 -3.63
CA GLN A 585 -21.62 9.54 -2.50
C GLN A 585 -22.95 10.28 -2.74
N ARG A 586 -24.06 9.58 -2.54
CA ARG A 586 -25.38 10.22 -2.58
C ARG A 586 -25.48 11.12 -1.36
N GLU A 587 -25.70 12.41 -1.56
CA GLU A 587 -25.91 13.35 -0.45
C GLU A 587 -27.35 13.24 0.07
N PHE A 588 -27.51 12.95 1.37
CA PHE A 588 -28.85 12.87 2.00
C PHE A 588 -29.20 14.12 2.82
N PHE A 589 -28.20 14.78 3.40
CA PHE A 589 -28.42 15.92 4.29
C PHE A 589 -27.59 17.14 3.88
N SER A 590 -28.24 18.29 3.82
CA SER A 590 -27.57 19.56 3.53
C SER A 590 -26.72 20.06 4.71
N ARG A 591 -27.17 19.81 5.94
CA ARG A 591 -26.51 20.16 7.19
C ARG A 591 -26.82 19.17 8.30
N VAL A 592 -25.85 19.01 9.20
CA VAL A 592 -26.00 18.28 10.46
C VAL A 592 -25.72 19.24 11.60
N TYR A 593 -26.73 19.52 12.42
CA TYR A 593 -26.61 20.32 13.64
C TYR A 593 -26.55 19.39 14.85
N PHE A 594 -25.76 19.77 15.84
CA PHE A 594 -25.65 19.05 17.10
C PHE A 594 -25.46 20.01 18.27
N GLY A 595 -25.99 19.63 19.42
CA GLY A 595 -25.88 20.42 20.64
C GLY A 595 -26.36 19.62 21.84
N PHE A 596 -26.47 20.29 22.97
CA PHE A 596 -26.77 19.61 24.22
C PHE A 596 -27.36 20.55 25.27
N SER A 597 -28.12 19.96 26.19
CA SER A 597 -28.39 20.52 27.52
C SER A 597 -27.46 19.86 28.54
N LEU A 598 -27.66 20.09 29.84
CA LEU A 598 -26.91 19.36 30.88
C LEU A 598 -27.23 17.86 30.92
N GLU A 599 -28.35 17.43 30.33
CA GLU A 599 -28.86 16.06 30.47
C GLU A 599 -28.99 15.32 29.13
N GLN A 600 -29.14 16.05 28.02
CA GLN A 600 -29.49 15.49 26.73
C GLN A 600 -28.53 15.93 25.62
N PHE A 601 -28.20 14.99 24.74
CA PHE A 601 -27.67 15.24 23.41
C PHE A 601 -28.83 15.51 22.44
N TYR A 602 -28.69 16.52 21.59
CA TYR A 602 -29.63 16.86 20.53
C TYR A 602 -28.94 16.80 19.17
N LEU A 603 -29.65 16.25 18.17
CA LEU A 603 -29.20 16.21 16.78
C LEU A 603 -30.33 16.68 15.87
N ARG A 604 -29.98 17.48 14.87
CA ARG A 604 -30.87 17.86 13.79
C ARG A 604 -30.22 17.59 12.44
N LEU A 605 -30.98 16.97 11.55
CA LEU A 605 -30.59 16.69 10.17
C LEU A 605 -31.51 17.47 9.24
N ASP A 606 -30.94 18.16 8.26
CA ASP A 606 -31.67 18.92 7.24
C ASP A 606 -31.68 18.13 5.92
N PRO A 607 -32.72 17.34 5.63
CA PRO A 607 -32.75 16.47 4.46
C PRO A 607 -32.72 17.27 3.15
N LEU A 608 -31.97 16.79 2.16
CA LEU A 608 -32.05 17.32 0.81
C LEU A 608 -33.39 16.91 0.15
N PRO A 609 -33.91 17.68 -0.82
CA PRO A 609 -35.09 17.29 -1.58
C PRO A 609 -34.90 15.89 -2.18
N PRO A 610 -35.92 15.03 -2.22
CA PRO A 610 -35.73 13.63 -2.47
C PRO A 610 -35.11 13.38 -3.86
N ASN A 611 -33.94 12.75 -3.87
CA ASN A 611 -33.61 11.81 -4.94
C ASN A 611 -34.53 10.59 -4.73
N GLU A 612 -35.13 10.05 -5.79
CA GLU A 612 -36.16 9.00 -5.80
C GLU A 612 -35.86 7.71 -4.99
N ALA A 613 -34.66 7.57 -4.41
CA ALA A 613 -34.22 6.44 -3.60
C ALA A 613 -34.48 6.57 -2.08
N ALA A 614 -34.72 7.77 -1.54
CA ALA A 614 -34.83 7.99 -0.08
C ALA A 614 -36.18 7.57 0.55
N ASP A 615 -37.18 7.26 -0.27
CA ASP A 615 -38.56 6.89 0.14
C ASP A 615 -38.87 5.40 -0.09
N ASP A 616 -37.85 4.56 -0.26
CA ASP A 616 -38.04 3.12 -0.50
C ASP A 616 -38.41 2.30 0.76
N GLY A 617 -38.36 2.93 1.94
CA GLY A 617 -38.66 2.29 3.22
C GLY A 617 -37.62 1.25 3.65
N LEU A 618 -36.40 1.30 3.11
CA LEU A 618 -35.30 0.37 3.42
C LEU A 618 -34.04 1.09 3.92
N THR A 619 -34.12 2.41 4.11
CA THR A 619 -32.98 3.26 4.48
C THR A 619 -33.00 3.61 5.97
N ASP A 620 -31.90 3.30 6.67
CA ASP A 620 -31.67 3.62 8.07
C ASP A 620 -30.62 4.74 8.22
N VAL A 621 -30.73 5.51 9.29
CA VAL A 621 -29.74 6.51 9.71
C VAL A 621 -29.12 6.06 11.01
N HIS A 622 -27.79 5.98 11.04
CA HIS A 622 -27.02 5.65 12.24
C HIS A 622 -26.28 6.88 12.73
N VAL A 623 -26.50 7.28 13.98
CA VAL A 623 -25.66 8.25 14.70
C VAL A 623 -24.70 7.45 15.55
N GLN A 624 -23.46 7.32 15.09
CA GLN A 624 -22.47 6.44 15.68
C GLN A 624 -21.51 7.22 16.57
N PHE A 625 -21.54 6.94 17.87
CA PHE A 625 -20.61 7.46 18.89
C PHE A 625 -19.37 6.56 18.95
N LEU A 626 -18.19 7.16 18.76
CA LEU A 626 -16.90 6.47 18.63
C LEU A 626 -16.15 6.45 19.96
N GLU A 627 -16.22 7.55 20.70
CA GLU A 627 -15.56 7.76 21.99
C GLU A 627 -16.57 8.38 22.98
N PRO A 628 -16.45 8.09 24.29
CA PRO A 628 -15.49 7.18 24.94
C PRO A 628 -15.92 5.70 24.90
N THR A 629 -17.16 5.40 24.56
CA THR A 629 -17.67 4.02 24.45
C THR A 629 -18.49 3.89 23.16
N PRO A 630 -18.24 2.86 22.33
CA PRO A 630 -19.00 2.66 21.11
C PRO A 630 -20.50 2.47 21.34
N ALA A 631 -21.31 3.31 20.71
CA ALA A 631 -22.76 3.23 20.73
C ALA A 631 -23.33 3.79 19.43
N LYS A 632 -24.52 3.37 19.02
CA LYS A 632 -25.21 3.97 17.88
C LYS A 632 -26.69 4.14 18.11
N LEU A 633 -27.23 5.29 17.68
CA LEU A 633 -28.67 5.51 17.57
C LEU A 633 -29.10 5.18 16.15
N VAL A 634 -30.07 4.29 16.00
CA VAL A 634 -30.56 3.78 14.71
C VAL A 634 -32.03 4.12 14.57
N PHE A 635 -32.40 4.75 13.45
CA PHE A 635 -33.79 5.01 13.08
C PHE A 635 -33.96 4.96 11.56
N ARG A 636 -35.15 4.59 11.09
CA ARG A 636 -35.47 4.62 9.67
C ARG A 636 -35.60 6.05 9.16
N LEU A 637 -35.05 6.34 7.99
CA LEU A 637 -35.09 7.67 7.39
C LEU A 637 -36.52 8.16 7.10
N ASP A 638 -37.43 7.23 6.77
CA ASP A 638 -38.83 7.54 6.53
C ASP A 638 -39.61 7.93 7.81
N LEU A 639 -39.12 7.50 8.98
CA LEU A 639 -39.71 7.65 10.31
C LEU A 639 -41.16 7.17 10.39
N PRO A 640 -41.41 5.84 10.48
CA PRO A 640 -42.76 5.28 10.56
C PRO A 640 -43.48 5.71 11.85
N ASP A 641 -44.82 5.64 11.86
CA ASP A 641 -45.65 5.99 13.03
C ASP A 641 -45.89 4.76 13.92
N PRO A 642 -45.57 4.80 15.24
CA PRO A 642 -44.95 5.91 15.98
C PRO A 642 -43.45 6.05 15.72
N PRO A 643 -42.92 7.29 15.60
CA PRO A 643 -41.51 7.51 15.31
C PRO A 643 -40.65 7.13 16.50
N GLN A 644 -39.65 6.28 16.26
CA GLN A 644 -38.74 5.77 17.28
C GLN A 644 -37.28 5.78 16.80
N VAL A 645 -36.38 5.96 17.75
CA VAL A 645 -34.94 5.80 17.57
C VAL A 645 -34.42 4.79 18.60
N THR A 646 -33.61 3.83 18.17
CA THR A 646 -33.12 2.75 19.03
C THR A 646 -31.64 2.92 19.30
N LEU A 647 -31.27 2.94 20.58
CA LEU A 647 -29.90 2.86 21.05
C LEU A 647 -29.40 1.42 20.97
N TRP A 648 -28.24 1.27 20.35
CA TRP A 648 -27.44 0.06 20.32
C TRP A 648 -26.12 0.32 21.03
N LEU A 649 -25.70 -0.63 21.86
CA LEU A 649 -24.46 -0.55 22.62
C LEU A 649 -23.47 -1.60 22.14
N SER A 650 -22.19 -1.26 22.14
CA SER A 650 -21.10 -2.19 21.85
C SER A 650 -19.92 -1.97 22.79
N PRO A 651 -19.39 -3.01 23.44
CA PRO A 651 -18.18 -2.88 24.26
C PRO A 651 -16.93 -2.49 23.46
N ASP A 652 -16.86 -2.92 22.19
CA ASP A 652 -15.66 -2.88 21.35
C ASP A 652 -15.88 -2.21 19.98
N GLY A 653 -17.12 -1.86 19.64
CA GLY A 653 -17.50 -1.24 18.37
C GLY A 653 -17.59 -2.22 17.20
N THR A 654 -17.56 -3.54 17.45
CA THR A 654 -17.62 -4.58 16.40
C THR A 654 -18.90 -5.39 16.45
N SER A 655 -19.57 -5.41 17.60
CA SER A 655 -20.82 -6.16 17.80
C SER A 655 -21.78 -5.31 18.62
N PHE A 656 -22.87 -4.89 17.98
CA PHE A 656 -23.87 -4.02 18.58
C PHE A 656 -25.11 -4.82 18.99
N THR A 657 -25.62 -4.53 20.17
CA THR A 657 -26.88 -5.10 20.67
C THR A 657 -27.89 -3.99 20.98
N PRO A 658 -29.19 -4.20 20.68
CA PRO A 658 -30.21 -3.19 20.95
C PRO A 658 -30.41 -3.08 22.47
N ALA A 659 -30.31 -1.86 23.00
CA ALA A 659 -30.42 -1.58 24.42
C ALA A 659 -31.77 -0.94 24.78
N ARG A 660 -32.13 0.17 24.12
CA ARG A 660 -33.32 0.94 24.46
C ARG A 660 -33.84 1.75 23.28
N SER A 661 -35.16 1.86 23.14
CA SER A 661 -35.79 2.76 22.16
C SER A 661 -36.34 4.02 22.83
N PHE A 662 -36.26 5.14 22.13
CA PHE A 662 -36.78 6.43 22.54
C PHE A 662 -37.83 6.91 21.53
N ASP A 663 -38.85 7.59 22.04
CA ASP A 663 -39.88 8.29 21.25
C ASP A 663 -39.51 9.78 21.04
N THR A 664 -38.27 10.16 21.32
CA THR A 664 -37.72 11.52 21.23
C THR A 664 -37.15 11.82 19.86
N ILE A 665 -37.87 11.45 18.79
CA ILE A 665 -37.51 11.75 17.40
C ILE A 665 -38.73 12.21 16.60
N ARG A 666 -38.59 13.27 15.79
CA ARG A 666 -39.66 13.81 14.94
C ARG A 666 -39.13 14.18 13.56
N ARG A 667 -40.00 14.09 12.54
CA ARG A 667 -39.72 14.53 11.17
C ARG A 667 -40.91 15.27 10.58
N LYS A 668 -40.65 16.47 10.06
CA LYS A 668 -41.53 17.19 9.14
C LYS A 668 -40.69 17.85 8.03
N LYS A 669 -40.11 19.02 8.31
CA LYS A 669 -39.15 19.70 7.41
C LYS A 669 -37.71 19.28 7.69
N VAL A 670 -37.42 19.05 8.97
CA VAL A 670 -36.13 18.58 9.48
C VAL A 670 -36.38 17.31 10.28
N ILE A 671 -35.31 16.56 10.54
CA ILE A 671 -35.33 15.44 11.49
C ILE A 671 -34.66 15.93 12.77
N GLU A 672 -35.33 15.80 13.91
CA GLU A 672 -34.81 16.22 15.20
C GLU A 672 -34.91 15.06 16.18
N LEU A 673 -33.85 14.81 16.93
CA LEU A 673 -33.85 13.80 17.97
C LEU A 673 -33.13 14.26 19.24
N ALA A 674 -33.49 13.64 20.36
CA ALA A 674 -32.77 13.75 21.62
C ALA A 674 -32.43 12.38 22.21
N ALA A 675 -31.27 12.28 22.85
CA ALA A 675 -30.85 11.11 23.60
C ALA A 675 -30.27 11.52 24.97
N PRO A 676 -30.71 10.93 26.09
CA PRO A 676 -30.15 11.26 27.40
C PRO A 676 -28.69 10.81 27.53
N PHE A 677 -27.80 11.67 28.03
CA PHE A 677 -26.39 11.32 28.24
C PHE A 677 -26.20 10.10 29.13
N LYS A 678 -27.04 9.96 30.17
CA LYS A 678 -27.03 8.81 31.07
C LYS A 678 -27.23 7.47 30.35
N GLU A 679 -28.10 7.44 29.34
CA GLU A 679 -28.37 6.22 28.57
C GLU A 679 -27.25 5.92 27.57
N LEU A 680 -26.57 6.96 27.08
CA LEU A 680 -25.37 6.85 26.26
C LEU A 680 -24.10 6.51 27.09
N GLY A 681 -24.20 6.43 28.42
CA GLY A 681 -23.05 6.22 29.30
C GLY A 681 -22.09 7.41 29.36
N LEU A 682 -22.56 8.61 29.01
CA LEU A 682 -21.77 9.82 28.92
C LEU A 682 -21.89 10.66 30.20
N HIS A 683 -20.76 11.20 30.66
CA HIS A 683 -20.65 12.02 31.87
C HIS A 683 -19.96 13.34 31.57
N ALA A 684 -20.26 14.36 32.37
CA ALA A 684 -19.68 15.69 32.28
C ALA A 684 -18.15 15.65 32.17
N GLY A 685 -17.59 16.42 31.23
CA GLY A 685 -16.15 16.48 30.96
C GLY A 685 -15.62 15.38 30.03
N MET A 686 -16.43 14.37 29.67
CA MET A 686 -16.02 13.38 28.67
C MET A 686 -16.00 14.01 27.27
N ARG A 687 -14.92 13.76 26.53
CA ARG A 687 -14.87 14.07 25.09
C ARG A 687 -15.61 12.97 24.33
N VAL A 688 -16.50 13.40 23.44
CA VAL A 688 -17.35 12.55 22.61
C VAL A 688 -16.99 12.79 21.17
N GLN A 689 -16.88 11.72 20.39
CA GLN A 689 -16.74 11.77 18.94
C GLN A 689 -17.89 11.00 18.30
N PHE A 690 -18.48 11.51 17.22
CA PHE A 690 -19.55 10.84 16.50
C PHE A 690 -19.59 11.15 15.00
N VAL A 691 -20.25 10.27 14.24
CA VAL A 691 -20.56 10.46 12.81
C VAL A 691 -22.02 10.11 12.55
N VAL A 692 -22.56 10.63 11.45
CA VAL A 692 -23.89 10.25 10.94
C VAL A 692 -23.69 9.46 9.64
N THR A 693 -24.22 8.25 9.56
CA THR A 693 -24.18 7.43 8.34
C THR A 693 -25.58 7.07 7.89
N VAL A 694 -25.78 6.99 6.57
CA VAL A 694 -27.02 6.52 5.96
C VAL A 694 -26.76 5.12 5.40
N MET A 695 -27.60 4.17 5.77
CA MET A 695 -27.43 2.74 5.47
C MET A 695 -28.64 2.22 4.70
N GLN A 696 -28.43 1.28 3.78
CA GLN A 696 -29.48 0.47 3.18
C GLN A 696 -29.08 -0.99 3.30
N GLY A 697 -29.68 -1.70 4.26
CA GLY A 697 -29.13 -2.97 4.74
C GLY A 697 -27.70 -2.78 5.27
N ASP A 698 -26.76 -3.56 4.75
CA ASP A 698 -25.33 -3.49 5.14
C ASP A 698 -24.51 -2.50 4.30
N ILE A 699 -25.14 -1.75 3.39
CA ILE A 699 -24.47 -0.81 2.48
C ILE A 699 -24.53 0.60 3.05
N GLU A 700 -23.36 1.22 3.29
CA GLU A 700 -23.24 2.64 3.64
C GLU A 700 -23.40 3.50 2.38
N LEU A 701 -24.46 4.30 2.33
CA LEU A 701 -24.82 5.18 1.21
C LEU A 701 -24.22 6.59 1.34
N ASP A 702 -24.06 7.08 2.58
CA ASP A 702 -23.57 8.43 2.91
C ASP A 702 -22.95 8.47 4.32
N ARG A 703 -22.00 9.38 4.54
CA ARG A 703 -21.27 9.58 5.80
C ARG A 703 -20.97 11.07 6.01
N ILE A 704 -21.42 11.60 7.14
CA ILE A 704 -21.24 13.01 7.50
C ILE A 704 -20.65 13.13 8.91
N PRO A 705 -19.46 13.75 9.07
CA PRO A 705 -18.53 14.18 8.03
C PRO A 705 -17.69 13.01 7.47
N ALA A 706 -17.31 13.09 6.19
CA ALA A 706 -16.60 12.00 5.52
C ALA A 706 -15.17 11.75 6.07
N GLN A 707 -14.46 12.80 6.46
CA GLN A 707 -13.02 12.73 6.73
C GLN A 707 -12.64 12.70 8.21
N GLN A 708 -13.43 13.34 9.08
CA GLN A 708 -13.17 13.34 10.53
C GLN A 708 -14.49 13.34 11.30
N PRO A 709 -14.57 12.66 12.46
CA PRO A 709 -15.77 12.69 13.29
C PRO A 709 -16.03 14.08 13.86
N LEU A 710 -17.31 14.37 14.12
CA LEU A 710 -17.70 15.52 14.94
C LEU A 710 -17.31 15.27 16.38
N ALA A 711 -16.89 16.30 17.11
CA ALA A 711 -16.51 16.18 18.49
C ALA A 711 -17.17 17.25 19.37
N PHE A 712 -17.44 16.89 20.62
CA PHE A 712 -17.81 17.82 21.69
C PHE A 712 -17.36 17.30 23.05
N THR A 713 -17.38 18.16 24.06
CA THR A 713 -17.21 17.74 25.47
C THR A 713 -18.57 17.80 26.15
N VAL A 714 -18.97 16.74 26.84
CA VAL A 714 -20.23 16.70 27.60
C VAL A 714 -20.24 17.88 28.58
N PRO A 715 -21.23 18.77 28.53
CA PRO A 715 -21.22 20.01 29.31
C PRO A 715 -21.35 19.72 30.81
N ASP A 716 -20.80 20.62 31.61
CA ASP A 716 -21.10 20.74 33.03
C ASP A 716 -21.78 22.10 33.30
N GLN A 717 -22.08 22.37 34.57
CA GLN A 717 -22.71 23.62 35.00
C GLN A 717 -21.86 24.87 34.70
N THR A 718 -20.58 24.70 34.33
CA THR A 718 -19.65 25.81 34.03
C THR A 718 -19.57 26.12 32.54
N PHE A 719 -20.15 25.29 31.67
CA PHE A 719 -20.06 25.42 30.21
C PHE A 719 -20.45 26.82 29.71
N GLU A 720 -21.61 27.34 30.11
CA GLU A 720 -22.04 28.68 29.71
C GLU A 720 -21.07 29.75 30.21
N GLY A 721 -20.60 29.67 31.46
CA GLY A 721 -19.63 30.62 32.01
C GLY A 721 -18.26 30.58 31.32
N ALA A 722 -17.85 29.43 30.77
CA ALA A 722 -16.60 29.28 30.02
C ALA A 722 -16.68 29.88 28.62
N MET A 723 -17.83 29.76 27.94
CA MET A 723 -18.03 30.29 26.58
C MET A 723 -18.16 31.82 26.53
N TRP A 724 -18.44 32.46 27.66
CA TRP A 724 -18.50 33.93 27.78
C TRP A 724 -17.14 34.60 28.09
N LYS A 725 -16.07 33.81 28.29
CA LYS A 725 -14.72 34.29 28.61
C LYS A 725 -13.77 34.39 27.39
N VAL A 726 -14.29 34.33 26.16
CA VAL A 726 -13.51 34.40 24.91
C VAL A 726 -13.38 35.83 24.41
#